data_AF-A0A2E4XU75-F1
#
_entry.id   AF-A0A2E4XU75-F1
#
_cell.length_a   1.000
_cell.length_b   1.000
_cell.length_c   1.000
_cell.angle_alpha   90.00
_cell.angle_beta   90.00
_cell.angle_gamma   90.00
#
_symmetry.space_group_name_H-M   'P 1'
#
loop_
_entity.id
_entity.type
_entity.pdbx_description
1 polymer ?
#
loop_
_entity_poly.entity_id
_entity_poly.type
_entity_poly.pdbx_seq_one_letter_code
_entity_poly.pdbx_strand_id
1 'polypeptide(L)'
;MRNSTLFAYYDLSRAPATFDIITFLFIAEIERIDRGLDEIELRILANSGGGFRSAAHRGLEHVQGSNPAVDDLQQRLENILLPAANLMPSCARAIFISNREEAQRLFDPADENFPNQYSVESPKISYFESSILIAQHMGKRLGSLRAPFEAVERAGRWLDENTNGKRAIVITIRDLPYHPLRNSNIKAWSEFAKSLDSSDFCPVIVRDTEHVGSVVRPEFAGFPICDEAALDLEFRMALYESAYLNLAVSGGPILLCMCNNATRYIRFKMLAEQNPHGGPALYYSIGLEPGSSFSHATTFQELVWRNDDYPVIRDAFNVMVERIETQKFPRQRELPSVIDTAKRFSVGGNNVDAEKICRLILQSQPDNMEIAYILATVLQNTDRHMEALTVLEKLRARAGENPAILVPTVTSLFLTGRAQEARELADEVLGLVGEDRQLLQWIGRILLQMGQDSAGRIALIKCIQLNPEDSSPHVDLARHYHSNNLSVPRAIEHFDKALEIGQPDPLLPLELADCHSRLGHFEVAAALMESTLDATGFNALNSLIPMGIVQRLANRESRSIETFEKALKTIRDLLEGEDENDTAYTDVLAGEAQTLLLLGRPEEARACLARARQLRSLDTYHYDPKFYLSNTPQRIDRLRRIVDGRDILIFCHGPTITNMDSWWPKFQEFDTCLFGVNKFSVFESGFLKEFGRLIDVNIRSHHQDIKPSIDQVEEFLSRPNNNVMFTAHWAMNKIGGAGIDREAFETRFDEKLIYFGAADGWLPASPNQPLHMKQGNALSTFLTMAAIGKPKRIFIFGADGGVDATNSRPTHYGANSDEFRLNVDTEKRDTMSATLRVDAAMFDIYSPINLLAAEYLFDLTPPEIYNVSPGSALKSITCIDYAQAFDLMADQ
;
A
#
# COMPACT_ATOMS: atom_id res chain seq x y z
N MET A 1 21.13 -45.91 11.14
CA MET A 1 21.28 -44.45 11.30
C MET A 1 20.50 -43.84 10.15
N ARG A 2 19.44 -43.06 10.41
CA ARG A 2 18.79 -42.32 9.30
C ARG A 2 19.79 -41.24 8.89
N ASN A 3 20.22 -41.24 7.63
CA ASN A 3 20.86 -40.07 7.03
C ASN A 3 19.93 -38.89 7.28
N SER A 4 20.48 -37.81 7.84
CA SER A 4 19.71 -36.66 8.28
C SER A 4 19.91 -35.53 7.28
N THR A 5 18.92 -35.31 6.42
CA THR A 5 18.96 -34.34 5.32
C THR A 5 18.22 -33.07 5.71
N LEU A 6 18.81 -31.89 5.48
CA LEU A 6 18.10 -30.62 5.53
C LEU A 6 17.42 -30.36 4.19
N PHE A 7 16.09 -30.29 4.16
CA PHE A 7 15.33 -29.94 2.96
C PHE A 7 15.18 -28.42 2.86
N ALA A 8 15.98 -27.80 1.99
CA ALA A 8 16.05 -26.36 1.84
C ALA A 8 15.17 -25.88 0.66
N TYR A 9 14.06 -25.20 0.96
CA TYR A 9 13.09 -24.74 -0.04
C TYR A 9 13.36 -23.30 -0.47
N TYR A 10 13.72 -23.14 -1.74
CA TYR A 10 13.82 -21.84 -2.41
C TYR A 10 12.57 -21.60 -3.26
N ASP A 11 11.57 -20.96 -2.67
CA ASP A 11 10.26 -20.78 -3.30
C ASP A 11 10.19 -19.51 -4.16
N LEU A 12 10.10 -19.69 -5.48
CA LEU A 12 10.08 -18.63 -6.47
C LEU A 12 8.79 -17.81 -6.46
N SER A 13 7.75 -18.18 -5.71
CA SER A 13 6.61 -17.29 -5.46
C SER A 13 6.99 -16.06 -4.62
N ARG A 14 8.07 -16.16 -3.83
CA ARG A 14 8.57 -15.09 -2.94
C ARG A 14 10.02 -14.72 -3.21
N ALA A 15 10.88 -15.69 -3.53
CA ALA A 15 12.31 -15.49 -3.75
C ALA A 15 12.63 -15.07 -5.20
N PRO A 16 13.64 -14.21 -5.42
CA PRO A 16 14.07 -13.80 -6.76
C PRO A 16 14.88 -14.89 -7.49
N ALA A 17 14.81 -14.92 -8.82
CA ALA A 17 15.74 -15.72 -9.63
C ALA A 17 17.06 -14.98 -9.87
N THR A 18 17.87 -14.82 -8.81
CA THR A 18 19.10 -14.00 -8.80
C THR A 18 20.19 -14.67 -7.94
N PHE A 19 21.34 -14.00 -7.78
CA PHE A 19 22.43 -14.43 -6.91
C PHE A 19 22.06 -14.50 -5.41
N ASP A 20 20.86 -14.09 -4.99
CA ASP A 20 20.37 -14.24 -3.61
C ASP A 20 20.29 -15.72 -3.17
N ILE A 21 20.22 -16.66 -4.12
CA ILE A 21 20.37 -18.10 -3.85
C ILE A 21 21.69 -18.44 -3.15
N ILE A 22 22.76 -17.67 -3.40
CA ILE A 22 24.07 -17.87 -2.78
C ILE A 22 24.00 -17.59 -1.28
N THR A 23 23.34 -16.50 -0.88
CA THR A 23 23.11 -16.17 0.53
C THR A 23 22.15 -17.18 1.18
N PHE A 24 21.11 -17.61 0.46
CA PHE A 24 20.19 -18.66 0.93
C PHE A 24 20.93 -19.96 1.27
N LEU A 25 21.74 -20.48 0.35
CA LEU A 25 22.49 -21.71 0.55
C LEU A 25 23.51 -21.57 1.68
N PHE A 26 24.16 -20.41 1.77
CA PHE A 26 25.07 -20.13 2.88
C PHE A 26 24.36 -20.18 4.24
N ILE A 27 23.14 -19.64 4.35
CA ILE A 27 22.33 -19.72 5.58
C ILE A 27 21.82 -21.15 5.83
N ALA A 28 21.40 -21.87 4.79
CA ALA A 28 21.01 -23.27 4.89
C ALA A 28 22.15 -24.14 5.44
N GLU A 29 23.39 -23.87 5.04
CA GLU A 29 24.57 -24.56 5.56
C GLU A 29 24.84 -24.26 7.04
N ILE A 30 24.65 -23.01 7.48
CA ILE A 30 24.71 -22.67 8.91
C ILE A 30 23.68 -23.51 9.68
N GLU A 31 22.45 -23.61 9.19
CA GLU A 31 21.38 -24.39 9.84
C GLU A 31 21.66 -25.90 9.83
N ARG A 32 22.18 -26.45 8.72
CA ARG A 32 22.60 -27.85 8.62
C ARG A 32 23.67 -28.17 9.67
N ILE A 33 24.71 -27.34 9.78
CA ILE A 33 25.81 -27.52 10.74
C ILE A 33 25.29 -27.41 12.17
N ASP A 34 24.43 -26.44 12.46
CA ASP A 34 23.86 -26.19 13.79
C ASP A 34 23.00 -27.37 14.28
N ARG A 35 22.23 -27.98 13.37
CA ARG A 35 21.40 -29.16 13.66
C ARG A 35 22.16 -30.49 13.60
N GLY A 36 23.43 -30.47 13.19
CA GLY A 36 24.24 -31.69 13.07
C GLY A 36 23.77 -32.64 11.97
N LEU A 37 23.20 -32.10 10.89
CA LEU A 37 22.67 -32.86 9.75
C LEU A 37 23.79 -33.20 8.76
N ASP A 38 23.63 -34.27 7.97
CA ASP A 38 24.68 -34.78 7.09
C ASP A 38 24.81 -33.96 5.80
N GLU A 39 23.67 -33.61 5.18
CA GLU A 39 23.61 -33.03 3.84
C GLU A 39 22.43 -32.06 3.66
N ILE A 40 22.45 -31.28 2.57
CA ILE A 40 21.35 -30.43 2.11
C ILE A 40 20.76 -31.01 0.83
N GLU A 41 19.44 -31.00 0.74
CA GLU A 41 18.71 -31.14 -0.52
C GLU A 41 18.05 -29.80 -0.86
N LEU A 42 18.52 -29.17 -1.95
CA LEU A 42 17.93 -27.91 -2.42
C LEU A 42 16.67 -28.19 -3.25
N ARG A 43 15.54 -27.63 -2.84
CA ARG A 43 14.26 -27.72 -3.55
C ARG A 43 13.86 -26.34 -4.06
N ILE A 44 13.99 -26.10 -5.36
CA ILE A 44 13.55 -24.85 -5.99
C ILE A 44 12.11 -25.04 -6.45
N LEU A 45 11.18 -24.27 -5.89
CA LEU A 45 9.75 -24.41 -6.17
C LEU A 45 9.25 -23.29 -7.08
N ALA A 46 8.59 -23.64 -8.18
CA ALA A 46 7.94 -22.70 -9.07
C ALA A 46 6.68 -22.07 -8.44
N ASN A 47 6.37 -20.83 -8.83
CA ASN A 47 5.09 -20.19 -8.59
C ASN A 47 4.01 -20.66 -9.58
N SER A 48 2.74 -20.31 -9.35
CA SER A 48 1.69 -20.42 -10.38
C SER A 48 1.97 -19.50 -11.59
N GLY A 49 1.34 -19.80 -12.73
CA GLY A 49 1.53 -19.05 -13.98
C GLY A 49 2.93 -19.26 -14.56
N GLY A 50 3.64 -18.16 -14.85
CA GLY A 50 4.99 -18.18 -15.44
C GLY A 50 6.11 -18.73 -14.55
N GLY A 51 5.80 -19.34 -13.39
CA GLY A 51 6.78 -20.04 -12.55
C GLY A 51 7.57 -19.16 -11.56
N PHE A 52 7.44 -17.84 -11.62
CA PHE A 52 8.21 -16.89 -10.81
C PHE A 52 7.32 -15.87 -10.07
N ARG A 53 7.90 -15.14 -9.11
CA ARG A 53 7.18 -14.14 -8.29
C ARG A 53 6.55 -13.05 -9.15
N SER A 54 5.28 -12.75 -8.87
CA SER A 54 4.51 -11.72 -9.59
C SER A 54 5.01 -10.31 -9.28
N ALA A 55 4.69 -9.35 -10.15
CA ALA A 55 5.10 -7.95 -9.97
C ALA A 55 4.59 -7.33 -8.67
N ALA A 56 3.40 -7.73 -8.19
CA ALA A 56 2.83 -7.30 -6.92
C ALA A 56 3.66 -7.70 -5.69
N HIS A 57 4.45 -8.77 -5.80
CA HIS A 57 5.32 -9.29 -4.73
C HIS A 57 6.74 -8.72 -4.76
N ARG A 58 7.10 -7.91 -5.77
CA ARG A 58 8.45 -7.35 -5.98
C ARG A 58 8.73 -6.07 -5.17
N GLY A 59 8.08 -5.90 -4.01
CA GLY A 59 8.04 -4.66 -3.22
C GLY A 59 9.26 -3.75 -3.39
N LEU A 60 9.04 -2.53 -3.88
CA LEU A 60 10.01 -1.43 -4.06
C LEU A 60 11.35 -1.71 -4.81
N GLU A 61 11.72 -2.96 -5.10
CA GLU A 61 13.03 -3.31 -5.67
C GLU A 61 13.07 -3.34 -7.21
N HIS A 62 11.93 -3.19 -7.88
CA HIS A 62 11.85 -3.11 -9.34
C HIS A 62 10.99 -1.94 -9.80
N VAL A 63 11.26 -0.75 -9.26
CA VAL A 63 10.79 0.51 -9.84
C VAL A 63 11.86 1.02 -10.80
N GLN A 64 11.87 0.49 -12.03
CA GLN A 64 12.28 1.16 -13.28
C GLN A 64 12.54 0.14 -14.40
N GLY A 65 11.77 0.25 -15.49
CA GLY A 65 12.16 -0.18 -16.83
C GLY A 65 12.35 -1.69 -17.06
N SER A 66 11.30 -2.33 -17.59
CA SER A 66 11.22 -3.73 -18.02
C SER A 66 11.25 -4.79 -16.91
N ASN A 67 10.09 -5.41 -16.65
CA ASN A 67 10.10 -6.73 -16.03
C ASN A 67 10.92 -7.66 -16.94
N PRO A 68 11.92 -8.40 -16.42
CA PRO A 68 12.58 -9.43 -17.22
C PRO A 68 11.52 -10.38 -17.76
N ALA A 69 11.62 -10.68 -19.06
CA ALA A 69 10.76 -11.66 -19.71
C ALA A 69 10.88 -13.01 -18.98
N VAL A 70 9.83 -13.83 -19.04
CA VAL A 70 9.85 -15.17 -18.42
C VAL A 70 11.04 -15.99 -18.90
N ASP A 71 11.42 -15.85 -20.17
CA ASP A 71 12.59 -16.51 -20.76
C ASP A 71 13.92 -16.10 -20.09
N ASP A 72 14.09 -14.83 -19.69
CA ASP A 72 15.29 -14.37 -18.95
C ASP A 72 15.34 -15.01 -17.55
N LEU A 73 14.19 -15.10 -16.89
CA LEU A 73 14.09 -15.74 -15.56
C LEU A 73 14.35 -17.25 -15.64
N GLN A 74 13.89 -17.90 -16.70
CA GLN A 74 14.18 -19.31 -16.97
C GLN A 74 15.68 -19.55 -17.19
N GLN A 75 16.35 -18.69 -17.97
CA GLN A 75 17.81 -18.77 -18.13
C GLN A 75 18.55 -18.59 -16.80
N ARG A 76 18.08 -17.70 -15.91
CA ARG A 76 18.67 -17.55 -14.57
C ARG A 76 18.42 -18.76 -13.68
N LEU A 77 17.27 -19.42 -13.78
CA LEU A 77 17.01 -20.67 -13.07
C LEU A 77 18.07 -21.73 -13.46
N GLU A 78 18.29 -21.89 -14.77
CA GLU A 78 19.18 -22.90 -15.35
C GLU A 78 20.67 -22.58 -15.13
N ASN A 79 21.07 -21.32 -15.24
CA ASN A 79 22.49 -20.93 -15.20
C ASN A 79 22.96 -20.41 -13.84
N ILE A 80 22.04 -20.06 -12.92
CA ILE A 80 22.38 -19.51 -11.60
C ILE A 80 21.81 -20.37 -10.48
N LEU A 81 20.50 -20.59 -10.43
CA LEU A 81 19.88 -21.20 -9.26
C LEU A 81 20.21 -22.69 -9.13
N LEU A 82 20.04 -23.47 -10.21
CA LEU A 82 20.33 -24.91 -10.18
C LEU A 82 21.82 -25.19 -9.96
N PRO A 83 22.77 -24.54 -10.68
CA PRO A 83 24.20 -24.76 -10.47
C PRO A 83 24.71 -24.29 -9.10
N ALA A 84 24.01 -23.37 -8.43
CA ALA A 84 24.42 -22.91 -7.10
C ALA A 84 24.52 -24.05 -6.07
N ALA A 85 23.74 -25.12 -6.24
CA ALA A 85 23.83 -26.31 -5.40
C ALA A 85 25.22 -26.97 -5.45
N ASN A 86 25.86 -26.99 -6.62
CA ASN A 86 27.19 -27.59 -6.79
C ASN A 86 28.29 -26.78 -6.10
N LEU A 87 28.02 -25.52 -5.74
CA LEU A 87 28.96 -24.67 -4.99
C LEU A 87 28.97 -24.97 -3.49
N MET A 88 28.01 -25.74 -2.99
CA MET A 88 27.92 -26.08 -1.57
C MET A 88 28.31 -27.56 -1.38
N PRO A 89 29.49 -27.86 -0.78
CA PRO A 89 29.97 -29.24 -0.68
C PRO A 89 29.05 -30.21 0.06
N SER A 90 28.21 -29.71 0.95
CA SER A 90 27.21 -30.48 1.70
C SER A 90 25.88 -30.66 0.96
N CYS A 91 25.68 -30.00 -0.19
CA CYS A 91 24.46 -30.13 -0.96
C CYS A 91 24.52 -31.37 -1.85
N ALA A 92 23.76 -32.40 -1.48
CA ALA A 92 23.78 -33.69 -2.17
C ALA A 92 23.10 -33.63 -3.54
N ARG A 93 22.04 -32.83 -3.67
CA ARG A 93 21.32 -32.63 -4.94
C ARG A 93 20.46 -31.36 -4.91
N ALA A 94 20.11 -30.88 -6.10
CA ALA A 94 19.05 -29.91 -6.32
C ALA A 94 17.92 -30.51 -7.14
N ILE A 95 16.68 -30.16 -6.80
CA ILE A 95 15.49 -30.48 -7.58
C ILE A 95 14.71 -29.22 -7.89
N PHE A 96 14.27 -29.09 -9.14
CA PHE A 96 13.28 -28.10 -9.54
C PHE A 96 11.90 -28.73 -9.53
N ILE A 97 10.98 -28.15 -8.77
CA ILE A 97 9.60 -28.61 -8.65
C ILE A 97 8.73 -27.59 -9.39
N SER A 98 8.30 -27.94 -10.59
CA SER A 98 7.52 -27.04 -11.46
C SER A 98 6.04 -26.95 -11.08
N ASN A 99 5.55 -27.86 -10.21
CA ASN A 99 4.15 -27.95 -9.82
C ASN A 99 3.98 -27.88 -8.30
N ARG A 100 3.18 -26.93 -7.80
CA ARG A 100 2.91 -26.77 -6.36
C ARG A 100 2.13 -27.94 -5.75
N GLU A 101 1.29 -28.64 -6.51
CA GLU A 101 0.63 -29.86 -6.03
C GLU A 101 1.61 -31.03 -5.84
N GLU A 102 2.66 -31.08 -6.65
CA GLU A 102 3.75 -32.04 -6.45
C GLU A 102 4.58 -31.64 -5.23
N ALA A 103 4.89 -30.35 -5.08
CA ALA A 103 5.58 -29.84 -3.91
C ALA A 103 4.82 -30.18 -2.62
N GLN A 104 3.50 -30.04 -2.60
CA GLN A 104 2.65 -30.40 -1.47
C GLN A 104 2.74 -31.88 -1.12
N ARG A 105 2.83 -32.76 -2.13
CA ARG A 105 2.98 -34.21 -1.93
C ARG A 105 4.37 -34.61 -1.45
N LEU A 106 5.40 -33.84 -1.81
CA LEU A 106 6.79 -34.06 -1.40
C LEU A 106 7.15 -33.42 -0.05
N PHE A 107 6.34 -32.49 0.43
CA PHE A 107 6.56 -31.78 1.68
C PHE A 107 6.05 -32.59 2.87
N ASP A 108 6.93 -32.89 3.83
CA ASP A 108 6.56 -33.46 5.13
C ASP A 108 6.93 -32.46 6.24
N PRO A 109 5.97 -31.95 7.04
CA PRO A 109 6.27 -31.03 8.14
C PRO A 109 7.13 -31.65 9.25
N ALA A 110 7.24 -32.98 9.31
CA ALA A 110 8.09 -33.68 10.27
C ALA A 110 9.57 -33.76 9.84
N ASP A 111 9.87 -33.41 8.58
CA ASP A 111 11.24 -33.34 8.08
C ASP A 111 12.00 -32.11 8.62
N GLU A 112 13.32 -32.17 8.52
CA GLU A 112 14.22 -31.04 8.81
C GLU A 112 14.15 -30.01 7.69
N ASN A 113 13.08 -29.21 7.71
CA ASN A 113 12.80 -28.21 6.68
C ASN A 113 13.52 -26.88 6.98
N PHE A 114 13.99 -26.24 5.92
CA PHE A 114 14.52 -24.88 5.92
C PHE A 114 13.87 -24.07 4.77
N PRO A 115 13.43 -22.82 4.98
CA PRO A 115 13.44 -22.07 6.23
C PRO A 115 12.58 -22.67 7.34
N ASN A 116 12.82 -22.29 8.59
CA ASN A 116 11.97 -22.71 9.71
C ASN A 116 10.51 -22.27 9.48
N GLN A 117 9.56 -23.15 9.80
CA GLN A 117 8.12 -22.94 9.59
C GLN A 117 7.73 -22.71 8.12
N TYR A 118 8.53 -23.19 7.18
CA TYR A 118 8.16 -23.25 5.78
C TYR A 118 7.01 -24.26 5.58
N SER A 119 6.02 -23.90 4.78
CA SER A 119 5.11 -24.84 4.10
C SER A 119 4.86 -24.33 2.69
N VAL A 120 4.35 -25.19 1.81
CA VAL A 120 4.05 -24.81 0.42
C VAL A 120 2.93 -23.75 0.36
N GLU A 121 1.95 -23.83 1.26
CA GLU A 121 0.84 -22.88 1.38
C GLU A 121 1.25 -21.57 2.06
N SER A 122 2.26 -21.60 2.95
CA SER A 122 2.80 -20.43 3.62
C SER A 122 4.31 -20.31 3.41
N PRO A 123 4.75 -19.97 2.18
CA PRO A 123 6.16 -19.96 1.85
C PRO A 123 6.93 -18.91 2.66
N LYS A 124 8.12 -19.31 3.11
CA LYS A 124 9.06 -18.47 3.87
C LYS A 124 10.31 -18.19 3.04
N ILE A 125 10.95 -17.06 3.30
CA ILE A 125 12.20 -16.65 2.64
C ILE A 125 13.31 -16.49 3.67
N SER A 126 14.54 -16.85 3.30
CA SER A 126 15.72 -16.73 4.16
C SER A 126 16.99 -16.55 3.34
N TYR A 127 17.09 -15.44 2.60
CA TYR A 127 18.25 -15.07 1.78
C TYR A 127 18.87 -13.71 2.15
N PHE A 128 18.53 -13.17 3.33
CA PHE A 128 19.01 -11.86 3.77
C PHE A 128 20.34 -11.98 4.54
N GLU A 129 21.31 -11.12 4.19
CA GLU A 129 22.64 -11.07 4.83
C GLU A 129 22.57 -10.84 6.35
N SER A 130 21.53 -10.15 6.84
CA SER A 130 21.25 -9.97 8.27
C SER A 130 21.21 -11.29 9.06
N SER A 131 20.70 -12.36 8.45
CA SER A 131 20.61 -13.69 9.06
C SER A 131 21.99 -14.26 9.41
N ILE A 132 23.03 -13.92 8.64
CA ILE A 132 24.40 -14.38 8.90
C ILE A 132 24.91 -13.76 10.20
N LEU A 133 24.69 -12.45 10.37
CA LEU A 133 25.10 -11.74 11.59
C LEU A 133 24.32 -12.25 12.82
N ILE A 134 23.02 -12.52 12.68
CA ILE A 134 22.21 -13.15 13.74
C ILE A 134 22.78 -14.53 14.12
N ALA A 135 23.12 -15.36 13.12
CA ALA A 135 23.67 -16.68 13.37
C ALA A 135 25.01 -16.62 14.15
N GLN A 136 25.87 -15.63 13.85
CA GLN A 136 27.11 -15.41 14.61
C GLN A 136 26.83 -15.03 16.08
N HIS A 137 25.83 -14.18 16.33
CA HIS A 137 25.39 -13.84 17.69
C HIS A 137 24.82 -15.04 18.46
N MET A 138 24.22 -16.00 17.75
CA MET A 138 23.76 -17.26 18.32
C MET A 138 24.90 -18.29 18.53
N GLY A 139 26.14 -17.94 18.19
CA GLY A 139 27.28 -18.85 18.29
C GLY A 139 27.29 -19.97 17.24
N LYS A 140 26.48 -19.86 16.18
CA LYS A 140 26.43 -20.86 15.11
C LYS A 140 27.72 -20.83 14.29
N ARG A 141 28.16 -22.00 13.85
CA ARG A 141 29.33 -22.14 12.98
C ARG A 141 28.95 -21.82 11.54
N LEU A 142 29.80 -21.06 10.87
CA LEU A 142 29.62 -20.73 9.46
C LEU A 142 30.25 -21.80 8.58
N GLY A 143 29.54 -22.21 7.54
CA GLY A 143 30.10 -23.00 6.45
C GLY A 143 30.88 -22.12 5.47
N SER A 144 31.18 -22.67 4.30
CA SER A 144 31.74 -21.92 3.19
C SER A 144 31.40 -22.61 1.88
N LEU A 145 31.06 -21.83 0.87
CA LEU A 145 30.97 -22.33 -0.50
C LEU A 145 32.36 -22.67 -1.02
N ARG A 146 32.42 -23.56 -2.01
CA ARG A 146 33.61 -23.95 -2.75
C ARG A 146 33.31 -24.20 -4.22
N ALA A 147 34.28 -23.94 -5.09
CA ALA A 147 34.17 -24.38 -6.47
C ALA A 147 34.27 -25.91 -6.58
N PRO A 148 33.51 -26.55 -7.48
CA PRO A 148 33.73 -27.96 -7.84
C PRO A 148 35.15 -28.19 -8.37
N PHE A 149 35.74 -29.33 -8.04
CA PHE A 149 37.12 -29.66 -8.43
C PHE A 149 37.35 -29.56 -9.94
N GLU A 150 36.42 -30.09 -10.75
CA GLU A 150 36.52 -30.05 -12.21
C GLU A 150 36.47 -28.62 -12.76
N ALA A 151 35.69 -27.73 -12.14
CA ALA A 151 35.63 -26.32 -12.49
C ALA A 151 36.96 -25.60 -12.12
N VAL A 152 37.58 -25.94 -10.99
CA VAL A 152 38.92 -25.44 -10.60
C VAL A 152 39.96 -25.83 -11.65
N GLU A 153 39.97 -27.08 -12.11
CA GLU A 153 40.91 -27.51 -13.16
C GLU A 153 40.67 -26.76 -14.49
N ARG A 154 39.40 -26.53 -14.86
CA ARG A 154 39.05 -25.75 -16.06
C ARG A 154 39.52 -24.30 -15.94
N ALA A 155 39.21 -23.64 -14.82
CA ALA A 155 39.60 -22.25 -14.58
C ALA A 155 41.13 -22.10 -14.50
N GLY A 156 41.83 -23.06 -13.91
CA GLY A 156 43.29 -23.10 -13.85
C GLY A 156 43.93 -23.17 -15.24
N ARG A 157 43.47 -24.09 -16.10
CA ARG A 157 43.92 -24.18 -17.50
C ARG A 157 43.65 -22.88 -18.27
N TRP A 158 42.45 -22.32 -18.10
CA TRP A 158 42.10 -21.04 -18.72
C TRP A 158 43.06 -19.93 -18.28
N LEU A 159 43.35 -19.83 -16.98
CA LEU A 159 44.29 -18.83 -16.46
C LEU A 159 45.71 -19.04 -17.02
N ASP A 160 46.22 -20.27 -17.02
CA ASP A 160 47.56 -20.57 -17.54
C ASP A 160 47.73 -20.14 -19.02
N GLU A 161 46.70 -20.38 -19.84
CA GLU A 161 46.67 -20.00 -21.26
C GLU A 161 46.55 -18.49 -21.49
N ASN A 162 45.92 -17.76 -20.57
CA ASN A 162 45.55 -16.35 -20.78
C ASN A 162 46.39 -15.36 -19.96
N THR A 163 47.11 -15.80 -18.93
CA THR A 163 47.93 -14.91 -18.09
C THR A 163 49.43 -15.05 -18.35
N ASN A 164 49.87 -16.06 -19.11
CA ASN A 164 51.30 -16.37 -19.32
C ASN A 164 52.07 -16.53 -17.99
N GLY A 165 51.46 -17.19 -17.00
CA GLY A 165 52.06 -17.43 -15.68
C GLY A 165 52.08 -16.22 -14.74
N LYS A 166 51.52 -15.08 -15.15
CA LYS A 166 51.37 -13.89 -14.30
C LYS A 166 50.23 -14.05 -13.32
N ARG A 167 50.29 -13.30 -12.21
CA ARG A 167 49.28 -13.31 -11.16
C ARG A 167 47.98 -12.64 -11.65
N ALA A 168 46.90 -13.42 -11.67
CA ALA A 168 45.62 -12.96 -12.22
C ALA A 168 44.90 -11.99 -11.28
N ILE A 169 44.59 -10.80 -11.79
CA ILE A 169 43.72 -9.81 -11.13
C ILE A 169 42.37 -9.83 -11.84
N VAL A 170 41.39 -10.52 -11.26
CA VAL A 170 40.07 -10.66 -11.89
C VAL A 170 39.24 -9.44 -11.56
N ILE A 171 38.80 -8.71 -12.59
CA ILE A 171 38.00 -7.49 -12.48
C ILE A 171 36.61 -7.78 -13.04
N THR A 172 35.61 -7.83 -12.17
CA THR A 172 34.22 -8.04 -12.57
C THR A 172 33.53 -6.69 -12.75
N ILE A 173 33.17 -6.39 -14.00
CA ILE A 173 32.56 -5.14 -14.42
C ILE A 173 31.04 -5.27 -14.39
N ARG A 174 30.39 -4.30 -13.73
CA ARG A 174 28.97 -4.00 -13.87
C ARG A 174 28.74 -2.82 -14.82
N ASP A 175 27.93 -3.00 -15.84
CA ASP A 175 27.59 -2.06 -16.91
C ASP A 175 26.18 -2.35 -17.48
N LEU A 176 25.16 -2.12 -16.67
CA LEU A 176 23.77 -2.44 -16.99
C LEU A 176 22.94 -1.17 -17.25
N PRO A 177 21.92 -1.22 -18.13
CA PRO A 177 21.06 -0.08 -18.41
C PRO A 177 20.18 0.31 -17.23
N TYR A 178 19.89 -0.63 -16.32
CA TYR A 178 19.11 -0.42 -15.11
C TYR A 178 19.99 -0.14 -13.88
N HIS A 179 19.54 0.79 -13.04
CA HIS A 179 20.29 1.37 -11.92
C HIS A 179 21.72 1.81 -12.31
N PRO A 180 21.87 2.76 -13.26
CA PRO A 180 23.18 3.14 -13.80
C PRO A 180 24.14 3.71 -12.75
N LEU A 181 23.64 4.28 -11.66
CA LEU A 181 24.46 4.78 -10.54
C LEU A 181 25.28 3.67 -9.84
N ARG A 182 24.88 2.40 -10.00
CA ARG A 182 25.61 1.24 -9.48
C ARG A 182 26.69 0.71 -10.44
N ASN A 183 26.74 1.21 -11.68
CA ASN A 183 27.72 0.75 -12.66
C ASN A 183 29.15 1.13 -12.27
N SER A 184 30.07 0.34 -12.80
CA SER A 184 31.51 0.55 -12.65
C SER A 184 31.94 1.80 -13.42
N ASN A 185 32.85 2.57 -12.87
CA ASN A 185 33.52 3.67 -13.57
C ASN A 185 34.52 3.09 -14.58
N ILE A 186 34.02 2.76 -15.78
CA ILE A 186 34.78 2.07 -16.84
C ILE A 186 36.14 2.70 -17.11
N LYS A 187 36.23 4.04 -17.10
CA LYS A 187 37.49 4.76 -17.32
C LYS A 187 38.49 4.49 -16.19
N ALA A 188 38.05 4.60 -14.94
CA ALA A 188 38.91 4.37 -13.77
C ALA A 188 39.41 2.91 -13.70
N TRP A 189 38.54 1.93 -13.96
CA TRP A 189 38.91 0.52 -14.00
C TRP A 189 39.90 0.19 -15.12
N SER A 190 39.72 0.78 -16.31
CA SER A 190 40.66 0.65 -17.43
C SER A 190 42.02 1.28 -17.11
N GLU A 191 42.03 2.48 -16.53
CA GLU A 191 43.24 3.17 -16.09
C GLU A 191 44.00 2.36 -15.04
N PHE A 192 43.27 1.80 -14.07
CA PHE A 192 43.82 0.89 -13.07
C PHE A 192 44.46 -0.34 -13.70
N ALA A 193 43.73 -1.08 -14.54
CA ALA A 193 44.23 -2.28 -15.21
C ALA A 193 45.52 -2.01 -16.01
N LYS A 194 45.59 -0.86 -16.71
CA LYS A 194 46.78 -0.44 -17.48
C LYS A 194 47.96 -0.02 -16.61
N SER A 195 47.71 0.40 -15.36
CA SER A 195 48.74 0.85 -14.44
C SER A 195 49.45 -0.26 -13.67
N LEU A 196 48.92 -1.50 -13.71
CA LEU A 196 49.53 -2.65 -13.04
C LEU A 196 50.88 -3.01 -13.66
N ASP A 197 51.80 -3.51 -12.83
CA ASP A 197 53.08 -4.03 -13.31
C ASP A 197 52.86 -5.25 -14.20
N SER A 198 52.94 -5.02 -15.51
CA SER A 198 52.72 -6.05 -16.53
C SER A 198 53.74 -7.19 -16.50
N SER A 199 54.84 -7.08 -15.74
CA SER A 199 55.78 -8.19 -15.53
C SER A 199 55.29 -9.21 -14.49
N ASP A 200 54.33 -8.81 -13.66
CA ASP A 200 53.92 -9.55 -12.46
C ASP A 200 52.41 -9.86 -12.43
N PHE A 201 51.58 -8.88 -12.79
CA PHE A 201 50.13 -9.00 -12.78
C PHE A 201 49.53 -9.06 -14.19
N CYS A 202 48.42 -9.80 -14.32
CA CYS A 202 47.58 -9.82 -15.52
C CYS A 202 46.12 -9.50 -15.16
N PRO A 203 45.58 -8.34 -15.57
CA PRO A 203 44.16 -8.04 -15.43
C PRO A 203 43.32 -8.95 -16.32
N VAL A 204 42.33 -9.63 -15.74
CA VAL A 204 41.34 -10.47 -16.43
C VAL A 204 39.96 -9.82 -16.25
N ILE A 205 39.27 -9.51 -17.35
CA ILE A 205 37.98 -8.81 -17.29
C ILE A 205 36.82 -9.81 -17.40
N VAL A 206 35.90 -9.76 -16.44
CA VAL A 206 34.62 -10.46 -16.49
C VAL A 206 33.52 -9.42 -16.68
N ARG A 207 32.74 -9.54 -17.75
CA ARG A 207 31.62 -8.63 -18.06
C ARG A 207 30.28 -9.20 -17.57
N ASP A 208 29.25 -8.35 -17.55
CA ASP A 208 27.88 -8.82 -17.36
C ASP A 208 27.48 -9.80 -18.46
N THR A 209 26.58 -10.73 -18.12
CA THR A 209 26.08 -11.79 -19.00
C THR A 209 25.43 -11.21 -20.26
N GLU A 210 24.73 -10.07 -20.13
CA GLU A 210 24.06 -9.35 -21.20
C GLU A 210 25.02 -8.82 -22.28
N HIS A 211 26.32 -8.71 -21.97
CA HIS A 211 27.34 -8.27 -22.91
C HIS A 211 28.14 -9.42 -23.52
N VAL A 212 27.87 -10.68 -23.17
CA VAL A 212 28.58 -11.81 -23.76
C VAL A 212 28.27 -11.90 -25.26
N GLY A 213 29.30 -12.10 -26.08
CA GLY A 213 29.18 -12.08 -27.54
C GLY A 213 29.08 -10.69 -28.17
N SER A 214 28.97 -9.62 -27.37
CA SER A 214 29.05 -8.25 -27.87
C SER A 214 30.50 -7.81 -28.11
N VAL A 215 30.69 -6.71 -28.83
CA VAL A 215 32.02 -6.12 -29.07
C VAL A 215 32.63 -5.66 -27.75
N VAL A 216 33.86 -6.08 -27.49
CA VAL A 216 34.61 -5.66 -26.28
C VAL A 216 34.81 -4.16 -26.30
N ARG A 217 34.52 -3.50 -25.17
CA ARG A 217 34.74 -2.06 -25.00
C ARG A 217 36.20 -1.68 -25.29
N PRO A 218 36.48 -0.62 -26.08
CA PRO A 218 37.84 -0.19 -26.41
C PRO A 218 38.74 0.02 -25.19
N GLU A 219 38.16 0.44 -24.06
CA GLU A 219 38.85 0.65 -22.80
C GLU A 219 39.50 -0.63 -22.26
N PHE A 220 38.94 -1.80 -22.55
CA PHE A 220 39.43 -3.10 -22.12
C PHE A 220 40.10 -3.91 -23.25
N ALA A 221 40.30 -3.30 -24.42
CA ALA A 221 40.99 -3.94 -25.53
C ALA A 221 42.43 -4.30 -25.11
N GLY A 222 42.82 -5.55 -25.38
CA GLY A 222 44.16 -6.08 -25.07
C GLY A 222 44.27 -6.80 -23.72
N PHE A 223 43.23 -6.81 -22.89
CA PHE A 223 43.15 -7.68 -21.72
C PHE A 223 42.39 -8.98 -22.03
N PRO A 224 42.74 -10.11 -21.39
CA PRO A 224 41.92 -11.32 -21.44
C PRO A 224 40.48 -11.05 -20.98
N ILE A 225 39.51 -11.45 -21.79
CA ILE A 225 38.07 -11.36 -21.47
C ILE A 225 37.57 -12.76 -21.16
N CYS A 226 37.05 -12.99 -19.96
CA CYS A 226 36.58 -14.29 -19.52
C CYS A 226 35.05 -14.37 -19.56
N ASP A 227 34.50 -14.62 -20.76
CA ASP A 227 33.06 -14.79 -20.97
C ASP A 227 32.51 -16.08 -20.36
N GLU A 228 33.35 -17.11 -20.24
CA GLU A 228 32.97 -18.38 -19.62
C GLU A 228 32.55 -18.16 -18.17
N ALA A 229 33.28 -17.33 -17.43
CA ALA A 229 32.88 -16.90 -16.10
C ALA A 229 31.61 -16.03 -16.11
N ALA A 230 31.15 -15.48 -17.23
CA ALA A 230 29.88 -14.76 -17.32
C ALA A 230 28.66 -15.67 -17.56
N LEU A 231 28.89 -16.89 -18.05
CA LEU A 231 27.84 -17.84 -18.42
C LEU A 231 27.76 -19.05 -17.47
N ASP A 232 28.89 -19.48 -16.91
CA ASP A 232 29.01 -20.68 -16.08
C ASP A 232 29.34 -20.28 -14.63
N LEU A 233 28.39 -20.52 -13.72
CA LEU A 233 28.50 -20.15 -12.31
C LEU A 233 29.62 -20.91 -11.57
N GLU A 234 29.79 -22.20 -11.87
CA GLU A 234 30.80 -23.05 -11.24
C GLU A 234 32.19 -22.63 -11.69
N PHE A 235 32.35 -22.37 -12.99
CA PHE A 235 33.57 -21.81 -13.55
C PHE A 235 33.89 -20.44 -12.95
N ARG A 236 32.88 -19.56 -12.79
CA ARG A 236 33.08 -18.24 -12.17
C ARG A 236 33.62 -18.38 -10.74
N MET A 237 33.03 -19.26 -9.93
CA MET A 237 33.51 -19.51 -8.57
C MET A 237 34.96 -20.02 -8.57
N ALA A 238 35.28 -20.97 -9.46
CA ALA A 238 36.61 -21.53 -9.63
C ALA A 238 37.64 -20.48 -10.06
N LEU A 239 37.28 -19.59 -10.98
CA LEU A 239 38.11 -18.46 -11.40
C LEU A 239 38.40 -17.54 -10.21
N TYR A 240 37.39 -17.22 -9.40
CA TYR A 240 37.57 -16.38 -8.22
C TYR A 240 38.45 -17.01 -7.13
N GLU A 241 38.34 -18.33 -6.91
CA GLU A 241 39.23 -19.05 -5.99
C GLU A 241 40.69 -19.10 -6.49
N SER A 242 40.86 -19.24 -7.81
CA SER A 242 42.18 -19.38 -8.43
C SER A 242 42.90 -18.04 -8.66
N ALA A 243 42.16 -16.93 -8.64
CA ALA A 243 42.70 -15.59 -8.82
C ALA A 243 43.64 -15.19 -7.68
N TYR A 244 44.66 -14.36 -8.00
CA TYR A 244 45.48 -13.76 -6.96
C TYR A 244 44.65 -12.77 -6.13
N LEU A 245 43.82 -11.95 -6.80
CA LEU A 245 42.88 -11.03 -6.16
C LEU A 245 41.69 -10.73 -7.09
N ASN A 246 40.48 -10.65 -6.51
CA ASN A 246 39.25 -10.30 -7.20
C ASN A 246 38.81 -8.87 -6.87
N LEU A 247 38.42 -8.09 -7.86
CA LEU A 247 37.98 -6.71 -7.71
C LEU A 247 36.62 -6.51 -8.39
N ALA A 248 35.67 -5.91 -7.68
CA ALA A 248 34.36 -5.61 -8.26
C ALA A 248 33.68 -4.44 -7.53
N VAL A 249 32.70 -3.82 -8.17
CA VAL A 249 31.70 -2.98 -7.48
C VAL A 249 30.58 -3.85 -6.87
N SER A 250 29.72 -3.25 -6.04
CA SER A 250 28.56 -3.95 -5.46
C SER A 250 27.56 -4.48 -6.51
N GLY A 251 27.52 -5.81 -6.69
CA GLY A 251 26.59 -6.53 -7.56
C GLY A 251 26.41 -7.98 -7.16
N GLY A 252 25.42 -8.69 -7.72
CA GLY A 252 25.09 -10.07 -7.36
C GLY A 252 26.28 -11.06 -7.40
N PRO A 253 27.13 -11.06 -8.44
CA PRO A 253 28.24 -12.01 -8.55
C PRO A 253 29.27 -11.95 -7.40
N ILE A 254 29.40 -10.82 -6.69
CA ILE A 254 30.37 -10.70 -5.60
C ILE A 254 29.99 -11.53 -4.36
N LEU A 255 28.72 -11.97 -4.27
CA LEU A 255 28.26 -12.87 -3.21
C LEU A 255 29.00 -14.21 -3.23
N LEU A 256 29.48 -14.65 -4.41
CA LEU A 256 30.34 -15.83 -4.54
C LEU A 256 31.62 -15.68 -3.74
N CYS A 257 32.28 -14.52 -3.82
CA CYS A 257 33.49 -14.25 -3.03
C CYS A 257 33.15 -14.06 -1.55
N MET A 258 32.09 -13.31 -1.24
CA MET A 258 31.69 -13.02 0.14
C MET A 258 31.45 -14.30 0.95
N CYS A 259 30.74 -15.27 0.39
CA CYS A 259 30.39 -16.53 1.04
C CYS A 259 31.44 -17.65 0.83
N ASN A 260 32.64 -17.29 0.35
CA ASN A 260 33.74 -18.22 0.08
C ASN A 260 35.05 -17.76 0.72
N ASN A 261 35.43 -18.42 1.83
CA ASN A 261 36.63 -18.08 2.59
C ASN A 261 37.95 -18.35 1.86
N ALA A 262 37.95 -19.07 0.72
CA ALA A 262 39.16 -19.26 -0.09
C ALA A 262 39.46 -18.06 -0.99
N THR A 263 38.48 -17.18 -1.24
CA THR A 263 38.65 -16.05 -2.15
C THR A 263 39.30 -14.85 -1.46
N ARG A 264 40.11 -14.11 -2.23
CA ARG A 264 40.61 -12.79 -1.87
C ARG A 264 39.86 -11.75 -2.69
N TYR A 265 39.25 -10.75 -2.08
CA TYR A 265 38.52 -9.72 -2.83
C TYR A 265 38.52 -8.33 -2.20
N ILE A 266 38.31 -7.34 -3.06
CA ILE A 266 37.94 -5.97 -2.67
C ILE A 266 36.64 -5.60 -3.37
N ARG A 267 35.62 -5.22 -2.60
CA ARG A 267 34.33 -4.75 -3.10
C ARG A 267 34.24 -3.24 -2.92
N PHE A 268 34.07 -2.54 -4.04
CA PHE A 268 34.02 -1.08 -4.09
C PHE A 268 32.59 -0.55 -4.13
N LYS A 269 32.47 0.77 -3.94
CA LYS A 269 31.23 1.52 -4.15
C LYS A 269 30.10 1.03 -3.25
N MET A 270 30.39 0.85 -1.96
CA MET A 270 29.35 0.57 -0.97
C MET A 270 28.41 1.78 -0.81
N LEU A 271 28.92 3.01 -0.79
CA LEU A 271 28.09 4.22 -0.85
C LEU A 271 28.26 4.88 -2.22
N ALA A 272 27.29 4.68 -3.10
CA ALA A 272 27.20 5.42 -4.36
C ALA A 272 26.48 6.74 -4.10
N GLU A 273 27.09 7.86 -4.48
CA GLU A 273 26.44 9.18 -4.38
C GLU A 273 25.10 9.19 -5.12
N GLN A 274 24.08 9.79 -4.50
CA GLN A 274 22.74 9.99 -5.08
C GLN A 274 21.99 8.70 -5.48
N ASN A 275 22.44 7.53 -5.00
CA ASN A 275 21.73 6.28 -5.22
C ASN A 275 20.53 6.17 -4.25
N PRO A 276 19.27 6.20 -4.72
CA PRO A 276 18.10 6.02 -3.86
C PRO A 276 18.06 4.62 -3.21
N HIS A 277 18.82 3.66 -3.75
CA HIS A 277 18.96 2.30 -3.24
C HIS A 277 20.31 2.07 -2.51
N GLY A 278 20.97 3.12 -2.00
CA GLY A 278 22.34 3.04 -1.47
C GLY A 278 22.64 3.90 -0.24
N GLY A 279 21.63 4.28 0.55
CA GLY A 279 21.81 5.08 1.77
C GLY A 279 22.27 4.26 3.01
N PRO A 280 22.77 4.92 4.07
CA PRO A 280 23.18 4.26 5.32
C PRO A 280 22.12 3.32 5.92
N ALA A 281 20.83 3.65 5.79
CA ALA A 281 19.72 2.84 6.28
C ALA A 281 19.72 1.41 5.71
N LEU A 282 20.06 1.23 4.42
CA LEU A 282 20.16 -0.10 3.81
C LEU A 282 21.25 -0.96 4.46
N TYR A 283 22.39 -0.35 4.81
CA TYR A 283 23.46 -1.09 5.47
C TYR A 283 23.12 -1.40 6.93
N TYR A 284 22.45 -0.49 7.61
CA TYR A 284 21.91 -0.76 8.94
C TYR A 284 20.86 -1.88 8.94
N SER A 285 20.07 -2.02 7.88
CA SER A 285 19.06 -3.09 7.76
C SER A 285 19.68 -4.50 7.71
N ILE A 286 20.93 -4.61 7.24
CA ILE A 286 21.74 -5.83 7.30
C ILE A 286 22.74 -5.86 8.47
N GLY A 287 22.68 -4.87 9.37
CA GLY A 287 23.50 -4.78 10.58
C GLY A 287 24.93 -4.27 10.35
N LEU A 288 25.23 -3.83 9.13
CA LEU A 288 26.53 -3.33 8.72
C LEU A 288 26.62 -1.82 8.96
N GLU A 289 27.66 -1.39 9.68
CA GLU A 289 27.91 0.03 9.90
C GLU A 289 28.70 0.64 8.73
N PRO A 290 28.32 1.81 8.20
CA PRO A 290 29.11 2.51 7.20
C PRO A 290 30.57 2.73 7.63
N GLY A 291 31.50 2.32 6.78
CA GLY A 291 32.94 2.29 7.09
C GLY A 291 33.43 0.98 7.70
N SER A 292 32.55 0.06 8.09
CA SER A 292 32.93 -1.23 8.68
C SER A 292 33.07 -2.35 7.63
N SER A 293 33.32 -3.58 8.04
CA SER A 293 33.33 -4.76 7.17
C SER A 293 32.47 -5.86 7.76
N PHE A 294 32.14 -6.88 6.97
CA PHE A 294 31.42 -8.04 7.47
C PHE A 294 32.21 -8.74 8.58
N SER A 295 31.54 -9.10 9.66
CA SER A 295 32.12 -9.80 10.82
C SER A 295 32.65 -11.18 10.48
N HIS A 296 32.15 -11.81 9.41
CA HIS A 296 32.62 -13.12 8.93
C HIS A 296 33.69 -13.03 7.83
N ALA A 297 33.99 -11.83 7.31
CA ALA A 297 34.94 -11.69 6.22
C ALA A 297 36.38 -12.01 6.67
N THR A 298 37.11 -12.72 5.81
CA THR A 298 38.50 -13.10 6.09
C THR A 298 39.45 -11.90 6.01
N THR A 299 40.70 -12.11 6.43
CA THR A 299 41.79 -11.13 6.32
C THR A 299 41.94 -10.52 4.91
N PHE A 300 41.61 -11.28 3.88
CA PHE A 300 41.81 -10.90 2.47
C PHE A 300 40.49 -10.50 1.78
N GLN A 301 39.47 -10.13 2.57
CA GLN A 301 38.17 -9.71 2.08
C GLN A 301 37.82 -8.32 2.64
N GLU A 302 37.69 -7.33 1.76
CA GLU A 302 37.61 -5.92 2.13
C GLU A 302 36.47 -5.19 1.42
N LEU A 303 35.87 -4.22 2.13
CA LEU A 303 34.84 -3.34 1.60
C LEU A 303 35.37 -1.92 1.51
N VAL A 304 35.11 -1.23 0.39
CA VAL A 304 35.49 0.16 0.19
C VAL A 304 34.24 1.03 0.08
N TRP A 305 34.08 1.91 1.07
CA TRP A 305 32.92 2.79 1.26
C TRP A 305 32.97 4.09 0.45
N ARG A 306 33.80 4.11 -0.59
CA ARG A 306 34.00 5.24 -1.50
C ARG A 306 33.66 4.81 -2.93
N ASN A 307 33.41 5.78 -3.80
CA ASN A 307 33.28 5.55 -5.23
C ASN A 307 34.53 4.88 -5.82
N ASP A 308 34.33 4.18 -6.93
CA ASP A 308 35.33 3.40 -7.65
C ASP A 308 36.19 4.25 -8.58
N ASP A 309 36.77 5.32 -8.05
CA ASP A 309 37.70 6.20 -8.76
C ASP A 309 39.11 5.60 -8.80
N TYR A 310 39.89 5.95 -9.83
CA TYR A 310 41.22 5.36 -10.07
C TYR A 310 42.15 5.40 -8.84
N PRO A 311 42.33 6.55 -8.13
CA PRO A 311 43.18 6.58 -6.95
C PRO A 311 42.67 5.65 -5.83
N VAL A 312 41.35 5.55 -5.66
CA VAL A 312 40.73 4.70 -4.63
C VAL A 312 40.97 3.22 -4.93
N ILE A 313 40.77 2.81 -6.19
CA ILE A 313 41.02 1.44 -6.63
C ILE A 313 42.49 1.06 -6.42
N ARG A 314 43.41 1.91 -6.90
CA ARG A 314 44.85 1.70 -6.78
C ARG A 314 45.31 1.61 -5.32
N ASP A 315 44.87 2.53 -4.47
CA ASP A 315 45.30 2.58 -3.08
C ASP A 315 44.78 1.35 -2.31
N ALA A 316 43.53 0.96 -2.51
CA ALA A 316 42.96 -0.24 -1.91
C ALA A 316 43.67 -1.52 -2.40
N PHE A 317 43.98 -1.59 -3.69
CA PHE A 317 44.76 -2.69 -4.27
C PHE A 317 46.15 -2.80 -3.61
N ASN A 318 46.91 -1.72 -3.55
CA ASN A 318 48.26 -1.72 -2.97
C ASN A 318 48.25 -2.18 -1.51
N VAL A 319 47.29 -1.70 -0.71
CA VAL A 319 47.11 -2.13 0.69
C VAL A 319 46.83 -3.62 0.79
N MET A 320 45.98 -4.16 -0.10
CA MET A 320 45.65 -5.59 -0.11
C MET A 320 46.84 -6.44 -0.57
N VAL A 321 47.59 -6.01 -1.60
CA VAL A 321 48.81 -6.70 -2.05
C VAL A 321 49.83 -6.75 -0.91
N GLU A 322 50.13 -5.62 -0.26
CA GLU A 322 51.04 -5.60 0.89
C GLU A 322 50.55 -6.57 1.98
N ARG A 323 49.25 -6.59 2.26
CA ARG A 323 48.64 -7.51 3.24
C ARG A 323 48.83 -8.98 2.86
N ILE A 324 48.64 -9.33 1.58
CA ILE A 324 48.82 -10.68 1.04
C ILE A 324 50.29 -11.10 1.14
N GLU A 325 51.21 -10.27 0.67
CA GLU A 325 52.65 -10.57 0.63
C GLU A 325 53.27 -10.67 2.02
N THR A 326 52.86 -9.80 2.95
CA THR A 326 53.41 -9.79 4.31
C THR A 326 52.77 -10.83 5.23
N GLN A 327 51.68 -11.47 4.79
CA GLN A 327 50.83 -12.33 5.64
C GLN A 327 50.45 -11.67 6.98
N LYS A 328 50.38 -10.33 7.03
CA LYS A 328 49.99 -9.61 8.23
C LYS A 328 48.50 -9.81 8.47
N PHE A 329 48.17 -10.64 9.46
CA PHE A 329 46.82 -10.83 9.93
C PHE A 329 46.37 -9.58 10.70
N PRO A 330 45.33 -8.85 10.26
CA PRO A 330 44.68 -7.88 11.12
C PRO A 330 44.15 -8.62 12.35
N ARG A 331 43.93 -7.90 13.45
CA ARG A 331 43.16 -8.45 14.57
C ARG A 331 41.86 -9.03 14.03
N GLN A 332 41.50 -10.22 14.51
CA GLN A 332 40.21 -10.85 14.23
C GLN A 332 39.13 -9.78 14.38
N ARG A 333 38.33 -9.54 13.32
CA ARG A 333 37.31 -8.50 13.34
C ARG A 333 36.32 -8.85 14.45
N GLU A 334 36.18 -7.94 15.42
CA GLU A 334 35.27 -8.17 16.54
C GLU A 334 33.82 -8.11 16.04
N LEU A 335 33.02 -9.08 16.48
CA LEU A 335 31.58 -9.06 16.25
C LEU A 335 31.02 -7.80 16.96
N PRO A 336 30.22 -6.96 16.29
CA PRO A 336 29.58 -5.82 16.95
C PRO A 336 28.73 -6.31 18.13
N SER A 337 28.45 -5.46 19.12
CA SER A 337 27.59 -5.89 20.23
C SER A 337 26.19 -6.25 19.73
N VAL A 338 25.57 -7.26 20.36
CA VAL A 338 24.21 -7.69 19.98
C VAL A 338 23.18 -6.54 20.13
N ILE A 339 23.44 -5.62 21.06
CA ILE A 339 22.64 -4.41 21.28
C ILE A 339 22.78 -3.45 20.09
N ASP A 340 24.01 -3.19 19.64
CA ASP A 340 24.23 -2.33 18.47
C ASP A 340 23.66 -2.95 17.20
N THR A 341 23.72 -4.27 17.04
CA THR A 341 23.05 -4.97 15.95
C THR A 341 21.53 -4.76 16.00
N ALA A 342 20.89 -4.93 17.16
CA ALA A 342 19.45 -4.70 17.31
C ALA A 342 19.05 -3.25 16.98
N LYS A 343 19.85 -2.27 17.44
CA LYS A 343 19.65 -0.85 17.11
C LYS A 343 19.77 -0.60 15.61
N ARG A 344 20.80 -1.15 14.95
CA ARG A 344 21.01 -1.00 13.50
C ARG A 344 19.84 -1.58 12.71
N PHE A 345 19.39 -2.78 13.04
CA PHE A 345 18.22 -3.36 12.38
C PHE A 345 16.98 -2.47 12.53
N SER A 346 16.72 -1.95 13.73
CA SER A 346 15.60 -1.03 13.99
C SER A 346 15.72 0.28 13.19
N VAL A 347 16.89 0.93 13.21
CA VAL A 347 17.16 2.18 12.46
C VAL A 347 17.13 1.95 10.94
N GLY A 348 17.58 0.80 10.48
CA GLY A 348 17.54 0.39 9.07
C GLY A 348 16.17 -0.07 8.59
N GLY A 349 15.15 -0.07 9.47
CA GLY A 349 13.79 -0.52 9.14
C GLY A 349 13.61 -2.04 9.04
N ASN A 350 14.63 -2.83 9.35
CA ASN A 350 14.52 -4.29 9.43
C ASN A 350 13.93 -4.70 10.79
N ASN A 351 12.64 -4.40 10.97
CA ASN A 351 11.89 -4.64 12.19
C ASN A 351 11.81 -6.14 12.55
N VAL A 352 11.77 -7.02 11.55
CA VAL A 352 11.66 -8.48 11.76
C VAL A 352 12.89 -9.03 12.48
N ASP A 353 14.07 -8.72 11.96
CA ASP A 353 15.33 -9.18 12.56
C ASP A 353 15.64 -8.44 13.87
N ALA A 354 15.29 -7.15 13.96
CA ALA A 354 15.40 -6.38 15.20
C ALA A 354 14.58 -7.02 16.33
N GLU A 355 13.32 -7.36 16.07
CA GLU A 355 12.45 -8.03 17.04
C GLU A 355 13.02 -9.38 17.48
N LYS A 356 13.47 -10.19 16.51
CA LYS A 356 14.04 -11.51 16.77
C LYS A 356 15.22 -11.43 17.73
N ILE A 357 16.16 -10.52 17.47
CA ILE A 357 17.31 -10.29 18.37
C ILE A 357 16.83 -9.78 19.73
N CYS A 358 15.95 -8.78 19.77
CA CYS A 358 15.51 -8.21 21.04
C CYS A 358 14.87 -9.25 21.95
N ARG A 359 14.00 -10.10 21.40
CA ARG A 359 13.35 -11.18 22.15
C ARG A 359 14.36 -12.23 22.63
N LEU A 360 15.35 -12.59 21.81
CA LEU A 360 16.42 -13.51 22.21
C LEU A 360 17.23 -12.95 23.39
N ILE A 361 17.60 -11.67 23.35
CA ILE A 361 18.35 -11.05 24.46
C ILE A 361 17.49 -11.01 25.72
N LEU A 362 16.23 -10.60 25.63
CA LEU A 362 15.32 -10.51 26.78
C LEU A 362 15.01 -11.86 27.43
N GLN A 363 15.17 -13.00 26.72
CA GLN A 363 15.09 -14.32 27.36
C GLN A 363 16.21 -14.54 28.39
N SER A 364 17.42 -14.06 28.09
CA SER A 364 18.59 -14.20 28.96
C SER A 364 18.79 -13.02 29.91
N GLN A 365 18.35 -11.83 29.51
CA GLN A 365 18.43 -10.58 30.25
C GLN A 365 17.05 -9.91 30.30
N PRO A 366 16.08 -10.46 31.07
CA PRO A 366 14.71 -9.93 31.11
C PRO A 366 14.62 -8.46 31.55
N ASP A 367 15.66 -7.97 32.24
CA ASP A 367 15.71 -6.64 32.83
C ASP A 367 16.50 -5.62 32.02
N ASN A 368 16.92 -5.97 30.79
CA ASN A 368 17.64 -5.06 29.92
C ASN A 368 16.70 -3.97 29.35
N MET A 369 16.70 -2.81 30.01
CA MET A 369 15.84 -1.66 29.69
C MET A 369 16.07 -1.12 28.27
N GLU A 370 17.31 -1.13 27.80
CA GLU A 370 17.67 -0.63 26.47
C GLU A 370 17.09 -1.52 25.36
N ILE A 371 17.20 -2.84 25.51
CA ILE A 371 16.62 -3.79 24.56
C ILE A 371 15.09 -3.78 24.61
N ALA A 372 14.50 -3.69 25.80
CA ALA A 372 13.05 -3.57 25.91
C ALA A 372 12.54 -2.29 25.22
N TYR A 373 13.29 -1.17 25.28
CA TYR A 373 12.95 0.05 24.55
C TYR A 373 13.03 -0.11 23.03
N ILE A 374 14.09 -0.79 22.53
CA ILE A 374 14.22 -1.10 21.09
C ILE A 374 13.07 -2.01 20.65
N LEU A 375 12.72 -3.04 21.42
CA LEU A 375 11.58 -3.91 21.14
C LEU A 375 10.26 -3.13 21.07
N ALA A 376 10.01 -2.22 22.02
CA ALA A 376 8.83 -1.36 21.99
C ALA A 376 8.78 -0.51 20.71
N THR A 377 9.90 0.09 20.32
CA THR A 377 10.02 0.89 19.08
C THR A 377 9.72 0.04 17.84
N VAL A 378 10.28 -1.17 17.76
CA VAL A 378 10.04 -2.11 16.65
C VAL A 378 8.57 -2.55 16.58
N LEU A 379 7.94 -2.79 17.73
CA LEU A 379 6.52 -3.11 17.80
C LEU A 379 5.63 -1.93 17.36
N GLN A 380 6.02 -0.69 17.69
CA GLN A 380 5.33 0.49 17.18
C GLN A 380 5.50 0.68 15.67
N ASN A 381 6.71 0.45 15.14
CA ASN A 381 6.99 0.55 13.70
C ASN A 381 6.30 -0.55 12.87
N THR A 382 5.75 -1.58 13.52
CA THR A 382 5.01 -2.68 12.90
C THR A 382 3.52 -2.66 13.24
N ASP A 383 3.01 -1.50 13.68
CA ASP A 383 1.61 -1.25 14.07
C ASP A 383 1.07 -2.18 15.18
N ARG A 384 1.96 -2.91 15.88
CA ARG A 384 1.62 -3.81 16.99
C ARG A 384 1.58 -3.06 18.32
N HIS A 385 0.78 -1.99 18.36
CA HIS A 385 0.72 -1.06 19.49
C HIS A 385 0.25 -1.69 20.81
N MET A 386 -0.60 -2.72 20.77
CA MET A 386 -1.02 -3.46 21.98
C MET A 386 0.16 -4.19 22.65
N GLU A 387 1.00 -4.85 21.86
CA GLU A 387 2.21 -5.50 22.39
C GLU A 387 3.25 -4.47 22.83
N ALA A 388 3.43 -3.40 22.04
CA ALA A 388 4.31 -2.30 22.40
C ALA A 388 3.94 -1.72 23.77
N LEU A 389 2.65 -1.50 24.01
CA LEU A 389 2.14 -0.97 25.28
C LEU A 389 2.49 -1.90 26.46
N THR A 390 2.36 -3.22 26.28
CA THR A 390 2.74 -4.20 27.31
C THR A 390 4.23 -4.11 27.68
N VAL A 391 5.10 -3.87 26.70
CA VAL A 391 6.55 -3.68 26.91
C VAL A 391 6.83 -2.33 27.57
N LEU A 392 6.17 -1.26 27.11
CA LEU A 392 6.32 0.10 27.62
C LEU A 392 5.83 0.25 29.07
N GLU A 393 4.75 -0.41 29.47
CA GLU A 393 4.26 -0.42 30.85
C GLU A 393 5.29 -1.06 31.81
N LYS A 394 5.93 -2.16 31.40
CA LYS A 394 7.02 -2.79 32.16
C LYS A 394 8.23 -1.87 32.28
N LEU A 395 8.56 -1.15 31.21
CA LEU A 395 9.63 -0.14 31.22
C LEU A 395 9.28 1.01 32.17
N ARG A 396 8.07 1.56 32.08
CA ARG A 396 7.58 2.66 32.94
C ARG A 396 7.64 2.30 34.41
N ALA A 397 7.23 1.08 34.78
CA ALA A 397 7.25 0.59 36.16
C ALA A 397 8.65 0.61 36.81
N ARG A 398 9.73 0.65 36.00
CA ARG A 398 11.12 0.63 36.47
C ARG A 398 11.85 1.95 36.26
N ALA A 399 11.60 2.60 35.12
CA ALA A 399 12.23 3.86 34.77
C ALA A 399 11.58 5.08 35.45
N GLY A 400 10.39 4.92 36.04
CA GLY A 400 9.64 6.02 36.64
C GLY A 400 9.17 7.04 35.59
N GLU A 401 9.18 8.31 35.98
CA GLU A 401 8.73 9.46 35.17
C GLU A 401 9.77 9.86 34.09
N ASN A 402 10.21 8.91 33.27
CA ASN A 402 11.15 9.17 32.17
C ASN A 402 10.39 9.50 30.86
N PRO A 403 10.43 10.75 30.36
CA PRO A 403 9.67 11.18 29.18
C PRO A 403 9.97 10.35 27.92
N ALA A 404 11.20 9.81 27.78
CA ALA A 404 11.58 8.97 26.65
C ALA A 404 10.74 7.69 26.54
N ILE A 405 10.14 7.22 27.64
CA ILE A 405 9.24 6.06 27.68
C ILE A 405 7.77 6.52 27.65
N LEU A 406 7.46 7.64 28.31
CA LEU A 406 6.08 8.12 28.43
C LEU A 406 5.50 8.58 27.08
N VAL A 407 6.28 9.27 26.22
CA VAL A 407 5.77 9.70 24.89
C VAL A 407 5.43 8.51 23.99
N PRO A 408 6.30 7.48 23.81
CA PRO A 408 5.90 6.25 23.12
C PRO A 408 4.68 5.54 23.73
N THR A 409 4.49 5.64 25.05
CA THR A 409 3.31 5.09 25.74
C THR A 409 2.04 5.84 25.35
N VAL A 410 2.08 7.18 25.33
CA VAL A 410 0.98 8.03 24.83
C VAL A 410 0.59 7.64 23.40
N THR A 411 1.59 7.50 22.51
CA THR A 411 1.37 7.08 21.11
C THR A 411 0.66 5.73 21.03
N SER A 412 1.14 4.73 21.79
CA SER A 412 0.56 3.38 21.74
C SER A 412 -0.84 3.32 22.37
N LEU A 413 -1.11 4.10 23.43
CA LEU A 413 -2.46 4.23 24.00
C LEU A 413 -3.43 4.84 23.00
N PHE A 414 -3.02 5.90 22.31
CA PHE A 414 -3.84 6.56 21.31
C PHE A 414 -4.19 5.62 20.13
N LEU A 415 -3.18 4.97 19.55
CA LEU A 415 -3.36 4.08 18.39
C LEU A 415 -4.08 2.77 18.72
N THR A 416 -4.23 2.42 20.00
CA THR A 416 -5.05 1.30 20.47
C THR A 416 -6.48 1.71 20.87
N GLY A 417 -6.86 2.97 20.59
CA GLY A 417 -8.20 3.49 20.88
C GLY A 417 -8.42 3.92 22.32
N ARG A 418 -7.41 3.83 23.20
CA ARG A 418 -7.46 4.26 24.61
C ARG A 418 -7.19 5.76 24.74
N ALA A 419 -7.95 6.57 23.99
CA ALA A 419 -7.71 8.02 23.83
C ALA A 419 -7.78 8.80 25.15
N GLN A 420 -8.65 8.41 26.07
CA GLN A 420 -8.77 9.05 27.39
C GLN A 420 -7.52 8.83 28.25
N GLU A 421 -7.01 7.61 28.30
CA GLU A 421 -5.78 7.29 29.03
C GLU A 421 -4.55 7.94 28.38
N ALA A 422 -4.52 7.98 27.05
CA ALA A 422 -3.50 8.72 26.31
C ALA A 422 -3.51 10.20 26.67
N ARG A 423 -4.70 10.80 26.84
CA ARG A 423 -4.88 12.20 27.23
C ARG A 423 -4.34 12.47 28.63
N GLU A 424 -4.73 11.67 29.61
CA GLU A 424 -4.30 11.80 31.00
C GLU A 424 -2.79 11.67 31.12
N LEU A 425 -2.21 10.67 30.45
CA LEU A 425 -0.77 10.50 30.42
C LEU A 425 -0.07 11.66 29.72
N ALA A 426 -0.61 12.15 28.60
CA ALA A 426 -0.01 13.28 27.89
C ALA A 426 0.02 14.57 28.74
N ASP A 427 -1.01 14.81 29.57
CA ASP A 427 -1.03 15.92 30.52
C ASP A 427 0.00 15.75 31.65
N GLU A 428 0.18 14.52 32.16
CA GLU A 428 1.24 14.18 33.12
C GLU A 428 2.62 14.50 32.52
N VAL A 429 2.91 14.02 31.31
CA VAL A 429 4.19 14.27 30.63
C VAL A 429 4.40 15.77 30.39
N LEU A 430 3.35 16.51 29.98
CA LEU A 430 3.45 17.94 29.72
C LEU A 430 3.85 18.72 30.99
N GLY A 431 3.38 18.28 32.15
CA GLY A 431 3.78 18.82 33.45
C GLY A 431 5.26 18.58 33.81
N LEU A 432 5.87 17.51 33.28
CA LEU A 432 7.25 17.11 33.58
C LEU A 432 8.28 17.77 32.65
N VAL A 433 8.05 17.78 31.34
CA VAL A 433 8.98 18.29 30.33
C VAL A 433 8.67 19.71 29.85
N GLY A 434 7.51 20.26 30.20
CA GLY A 434 7.04 21.52 29.63
C GLY A 434 6.57 21.36 28.18
N GLU A 435 6.44 22.47 27.45
CA GLU A 435 6.00 22.47 26.04
C GLU A 435 7.03 21.75 25.14
N ASP A 436 6.85 20.45 24.95
CA ASP A 436 7.58 19.61 24.01
C ASP A 436 6.83 19.47 22.67
N ARG A 437 7.54 19.62 21.55
CA ARG A 437 6.95 19.59 20.19
C ARG A 437 6.23 18.28 19.90
N GLN A 438 6.89 17.15 20.14
CA GLN A 438 6.36 15.83 19.79
C GLN A 438 5.14 15.51 20.65
N LEU A 439 5.18 15.86 21.94
CA LEU A 439 4.06 15.71 22.85
C LEU A 439 2.87 16.60 22.47
N LEU A 440 3.10 17.88 22.14
CA LEU A 440 2.03 18.79 21.69
C LEU A 440 1.34 18.30 20.42
N GLN A 441 2.09 17.69 19.49
CA GLN A 441 1.52 17.06 18.32
C GLN A 441 0.58 15.90 18.69
N TRP A 442 1.01 15.00 19.59
CA TRP A 442 0.17 13.90 20.07
C TRP A 442 -1.06 14.41 20.84
N ILE A 443 -0.91 15.42 21.70
CA ILE A 443 -2.05 16.08 22.37
C ILE A 443 -3.04 16.60 21.34
N GLY A 444 -2.55 17.27 20.28
CA GLY A 444 -3.37 17.69 19.15
C GLY A 444 -4.19 16.55 18.57
N ARG A 445 -3.52 15.47 18.14
CA ARG A 445 -4.16 14.27 17.57
C ARG A 445 -5.20 13.64 18.51
N ILE A 446 -4.86 13.48 19.79
CA ILE A 446 -5.73 12.92 20.83
C ILE A 446 -7.00 13.76 20.96
N LEU A 447 -6.87 15.08 21.10
CA LEU A 447 -8.01 15.98 21.24
C LEU A 447 -8.90 16.00 20.00
N LEU A 448 -8.31 15.96 18.80
CA LEU A 448 -9.07 15.87 17.55
C LEU A 448 -9.87 14.56 17.45
N GLN A 449 -9.29 13.42 17.85
CA GLN A 449 -10.02 12.14 17.88
C GLN A 449 -11.15 12.14 18.91
N MET A 450 -10.97 12.82 20.04
CA MET A 450 -12.01 13.00 21.06
C MET A 450 -13.13 13.98 20.64
N GLY A 451 -13.05 14.57 19.44
CA GLY A 451 -14.01 15.57 18.95
C GLY A 451 -13.86 16.95 19.59
N GLN A 452 -12.75 17.20 20.31
CA GLN A 452 -12.41 18.51 20.88
C GLN A 452 -11.64 19.34 19.85
N ASP A 453 -12.27 19.56 18.69
CA ASP A 453 -11.64 20.10 17.48
C ASP A 453 -10.86 21.41 17.70
N SER A 454 -11.45 22.36 18.43
CA SER A 454 -10.82 23.65 18.69
C SER A 454 -9.56 23.52 19.53
N ALA A 455 -9.58 22.71 20.60
CA ALA A 455 -8.44 22.52 21.47
C ALA A 455 -7.32 21.74 20.75
N GLY A 456 -7.68 20.71 19.97
CA GLY A 456 -6.71 19.95 19.18
C GLY A 456 -6.01 20.78 18.12
N ARG A 457 -6.74 21.64 17.39
CA ARG A 457 -6.12 22.57 16.43
C ARG A 457 -5.18 23.57 17.10
N ILE A 458 -5.54 24.12 18.27
CA ILE A 458 -4.68 25.04 19.01
C ILE A 458 -3.37 24.36 19.41
N ALA A 459 -3.41 23.10 19.87
CA ALA A 459 -2.21 22.34 20.21
C ALA A 459 -1.30 22.12 18.98
N LEU A 460 -1.86 21.78 17.81
CA LEU A 460 -1.09 21.64 16.57
C LEU A 460 -0.50 22.97 16.08
N ILE A 461 -1.23 24.08 16.20
CA ILE A 461 -0.72 25.42 15.86
C ILE A 461 0.45 25.80 16.78
N LYS A 462 0.37 25.50 18.08
CA LYS A 462 1.50 25.68 19.00
C LYS A 462 2.71 24.83 18.59
N CYS A 463 2.48 23.59 18.17
CA CYS A 463 3.54 22.72 17.65
C CYS A 463 4.28 23.38 16.46
N ILE A 464 3.53 23.95 15.50
CA ILE A 464 4.08 24.72 14.36
C ILE A 464 4.88 25.94 14.84
N GLN A 465 4.39 26.67 15.84
CA GLN A 465 5.08 27.84 16.37
C GLN A 465 6.43 27.49 17.03
N LEU A 466 6.54 26.31 17.64
CA LEU A 466 7.79 25.83 18.25
C LEU A 466 8.81 25.37 17.22
N ASN A 467 8.37 24.78 16.10
CA ASN A 467 9.23 24.43 14.98
C ASN A 467 8.54 24.64 13.62
N PRO A 468 8.75 25.80 12.99
CA PRO A 468 8.13 26.12 11.70
C PRO A 468 8.59 25.22 10.53
N GLU A 469 9.73 24.54 10.67
CA GLU A 469 10.30 23.64 9.65
C GLU A 469 9.81 22.19 9.82
N ASP A 470 8.86 21.92 10.72
CA ASP A 470 8.24 20.60 10.84
C ASP A 470 6.92 20.54 10.07
N SER A 471 6.91 19.76 9.00
CA SER A 471 5.75 19.51 8.15
C SER A 471 4.69 18.64 8.82
N SER A 472 5.03 17.84 9.83
CA SER A 472 4.12 16.86 10.44
C SER A 472 2.82 17.46 11.01
N PRO A 473 2.84 18.53 11.83
CA PRO A 473 1.62 19.17 12.31
C PRO A 473 0.81 19.87 11.21
N HIS A 474 1.45 20.31 10.12
CA HIS A 474 0.73 20.82 8.94
C HIS A 474 -0.09 19.70 8.29
N VAL A 475 0.49 18.51 8.09
CA VAL A 475 -0.23 17.35 7.56
C VAL A 475 -1.41 16.94 8.45
N ASP A 476 -1.22 16.93 9.78
CA ASP A 476 -2.30 16.60 10.72
C ASP A 476 -3.47 17.60 10.65
N LEU A 477 -3.16 18.91 10.57
CA LEU A 477 -4.17 19.95 10.38
C LEU A 477 -4.88 19.81 9.03
N ALA A 478 -4.12 19.59 7.95
CA ALA A 478 -4.67 19.42 6.61
C ALA A 478 -5.67 18.25 6.56
N ARG A 479 -5.26 17.07 7.04
CA ARG A 479 -6.11 15.87 7.15
C ARG A 479 -7.33 16.12 8.03
N HIS A 480 -7.17 16.81 9.16
CA HIS A 480 -8.32 17.15 10.02
C HIS A 480 -9.34 18.05 9.31
N TYR A 481 -8.87 19.10 8.62
CA TYR A 481 -9.74 19.99 7.84
C TYR A 481 -10.41 19.25 6.68
N HIS A 482 -9.67 18.38 6.01
CA HIS A 482 -10.11 17.59 4.87
C HIS A 482 -11.14 16.51 5.25
N SER A 483 -10.79 15.58 6.15
CA SER A 483 -11.61 14.41 6.51
C SER A 483 -12.88 14.75 7.31
N ASN A 484 -12.96 15.95 7.89
CA ASN A 484 -14.16 16.44 8.55
C ASN A 484 -14.90 17.51 7.73
N ASN A 485 -14.50 17.73 6.48
CA ASN A 485 -15.10 18.71 5.57
C ASN A 485 -15.29 20.10 6.23
N LEU A 486 -14.35 20.49 7.11
CA LEU A 486 -14.45 21.71 7.91
C LEU A 486 -14.11 22.94 7.08
N SER A 487 -13.05 22.84 6.27
CA SER A 487 -12.63 23.85 5.31
C SER A 487 -11.63 23.24 4.34
N VAL A 488 -12.08 22.90 3.12
CA VAL A 488 -11.21 22.39 2.06
C VAL A 488 -10.10 23.41 1.68
N PRO A 489 -10.37 24.74 1.62
CA PRO A 489 -9.31 25.72 1.37
C PRO A 489 -8.19 25.71 2.43
N ARG A 490 -8.52 25.59 3.72
CA ARG A 490 -7.49 25.47 4.78
C ARG A 490 -6.72 24.16 4.70
N ALA A 491 -7.37 23.08 4.26
CA ALA A 491 -6.67 21.81 4.03
C ALA A 491 -5.58 21.98 2.96
N ILE A 492 -5.90 22.65 1.84
CA ILE A 492 -4.95 22.98 0.77
C ILE A 492 -3.79 23.81 1.31
N GLU A 493 -4.07 24.90 2.04
CA GLU A 493 -3.01 25.76 2.62
C GLU A 493 -2.01 24.97 3.47
N HIS A 494 -2.49 24.09 4.34
CA HIS A 494 -1.63 23.27 5.18
C HIS A 494 -0.89 22.17 4.40
N PHE A 495 -1.52 21.56 3.39
CA PHE A 495 -0.86 20.59 2.51
C PHE A 495 0.25 21.23 1.68
N ASP A 496 0.00 22.39 1.07
CA ASP A 496 0.99 23.16 0.33
C ASP A 496 2.19 23.50 1.22
N LYS A 497 1.93 23.96 2.46
CA LYS A 497 2.99 24.27 3.41
C LYS A 497 3.83 23.05 3.78
N ALA A 498 3.19 21.90 3.99
CA ALA A 498 3.92 20.65 4.26
C ALA A 498 4.79 20.21 3.07
N LEU A 499 4.33 20.42 1.83
CA LEU A 499 5.12 20.15 0.63
C LEU A 499 6.28 21.15 0.46
N GLU A 500 6.07 22.44 0.74
CA GLU A 500 7.12 23.47 0.71
C GLU A 500 8.26 23.19 1.70
N ILE A 501 7.94 22.71 2.90
CA ILE A 501 8.91 22.33 3.94
C ILE A 501 9.72 21.08 3.54
N GLY A 502 9.19 20.25 2.63
CA GLY A 502 9.87 19.05 2.13
C GLY A 502 9.44 17.75 2.81
N GLN A 503 8.14 17.59 3.12
CA GLN A 503 7.61 16.32 3.62
C GLN A 503 7.90 15.17 2.62
N PRO A 504 8.62 14.10 3.03
CA PRO A 504 8.95 12.97 2.16
C PRO A 504 7.79 11.96 2.10
N ASP A 505 6.55 12.43 2.00
CA ASP A 505 5.35 11.58 1.86
C ASP A 505 4.87 11.63 0.40
N PRO A 506 5.09 10.55 -0.39
CA PRO A 506 4.71 10.53 -1.80
C PRO A 506 3.18 10.50 -2.02
N LEU A 507 2.38 10.26 -0.97
CA LEU A 507 0.92 10.25 -1.07
C LEU A 507 0.30 11.63 -0.80
N LEU A 508 1.05 12.54 -0.18
CA LEU A 508 0.56 13.88 0.17
C LEU A 508 0.03 14.66 -1.05
N PRO A 509 0.67 14.64 -2.22
CA PRO A 509 0.12 15.30 -3.41
C PRO A 509 -1.22 14.71 -3.89
N LEU A 510 -1.50 13.44 -3.63
CA LEU A 510 -2.78 12.81 -3.98
C LEU A 510 -3.89 13.28 -3.04
N GLU A 511 -3.62 13.41 -1.74
CA GLU A 511 -4.56 14.01 -0.77
C GLU A 511 -4.86 15.48 -1.11
N LEU A 512 -3.83 16.22 -1.54
CA LEU A 512 -3.98 17.59 -2.05
C LEU A 512 -4.82 17.62 -3.34
N ALA A 513 -4.59 16.69 -4.27
CA ALA A 513 -5.38 16.58 -5.50
C ALA A 513 -6.87 16.28 -5.22
N ASP A 514 -7.19 15.49 -4.19
CA ASP A 514 -8.59 15.29 -3.76
C ASP A 514 -9.21 16.59 -3.26
N CYS A 515 -8.47 17.38 -2.46
CA CYS A 515 -8.91 18.71 -2.02
C CYS A 515 -9.20 19.64 -3.21
N HIS A 516 -8.30 19.69 -4.19
CA HIS A 516 -8.51 20.46 -5.42
C HIS A 516 -9.72 19.95 -6.22
N SER A 517 -9.91 18.63 -6.30
CA SER A 517 -11.07 18.02 -6.99
C SER A 517 -12.39 18.43 -6.34
N ARG A 518 -12.47 18.47 -5.00
CA ARG A 518 -13.66 18.93 -4.24
C ARG A 518 -14.03 20.39 -4.48
N LEU A 519 -13.05 21.24 -4.81
CA LEU A 519 -13.27 22.64 -5.17
C LEU A 519 -13.51 22.83 -6.68
N GLY A 520 -13.46 21.76 -7.47
CA GLY A 520 -13.62 21.80 -8.93
C GLY A 520 -12.36 22.28 -9.66
N HIS A 521 -11.21 22.36 -8.97
CA HIS A 521 -9.91 22.69 -9.55
C HIS A 521 -9.29 21.49 -10.27
N PHE A 522 -10.04 20.86 -11.18
CA PHE A 522 -9.69 19.57 -11.79
C PHE A 522 -8.38 19.58 -12.58
N GLU A 523 -8.03 20.71 -13.22
CA GLU A 523 -6.76 20.85 -13.94
C GLU A 523 -5.54 20.74 -13.02
N VAL A 524 -5.63 21.36 -11.84
CA VAL A 524 -4.57 21.29 -10.82
C VAL A 524 -4.51 19.89 -10.23
N ALA A 525 -5.66 19.31 -9.89
CA ALA A 525 -5.74 17.94 -9.39
C ALA A 525 -5.15 16.92 -10.37
N ALA A 526 -5.51 16.99 -11.66
CA ALA A 526 -4.98 16.11 -12.69
C ALA A 526 -3.45 16.23 -12.80
N ALA A 527 -2.90 17.46 -12.81
CA ALA A 527 -1.46 17.67 -12.89
C ALA A 527 -0.70 17.13 -11.65
N LEU A 528 -1.25 17.29 -10.45
CA LEU A 528 -0.68 16.74 -9.22
C LEU A 528 -0.68 15.21 -9.25
N MET A 529 -1.79 14.59 -9.69
CA MET A 529 -1.87 13.13 -9.80
C MET A 529 -0.88 12.61 -10.85
N GLU A 530 -0.86 13.18 -12.06
CA GLU A 530 0.04 12.78 -13.15
C GLU A 530 1.51 12.85 -12.71
N SER A 531 1.95 14.00 -12.17
CA SER A 531 3.34 14.18 -11.72
C SER A 531 3.72 13.22 -10.59
N THR A 532 2.80 12.93 -9.68
CA THR A 532 3.02 11.99 -8.58
C THR A 532 3.13 10.56 -9.08
N LEU A 533 2.24 10.13 -9.98
CA LEU A 533 2.30 8.80 -10.57
C LEU A 533 3.57 8.61 -11.43
N ASP A 534 3.98 9.63 -12.18
CA ASP A 534 5.21 9.60 -12.98
C ASP A 534 6.46 9.51 -12.09
N ALA A 535 6.52 10.28 -11.00
CA ALA A 535 7.66 10.28 -10.08
C ALA A 535 7.76 9.01 -9.23
N THR A 536 6.63 8.47 -8.78
CA THR A 536 6.58 7.29 -7.90
C THR A 536 6.53 5.97 -8.67
N GLY A 537 6.14 6.00 -9.95
CA GLY A 537 5.82 4.80 -10.72
C GLY A 537 4.58 4.05 -10.19
N PHE A 538 3.79 4.67 -9.30
CA PHE A 538 2.68 4.03 -8.60
C PHE A 538 1.47 3.85 -9.53
N ASN A 539 1.48 2.78 -10.32
CA ASN A 539 0.42 2.43 -11.27
C ASN A 539 -0.64 1.50 -10.64
N ALA A 540 -1.02 1.72 -9.38
CA ALA A 540 -2.07 0.94 -8.75
C ALA A 540 -3.45 1.34 -9.28
N LEU A 541 -4.40 0.39 -9.35
CA LEU A 541 -5.78 0.66 -9.77
C LEU A 541 -6.47 1.73 -8.90
N ASN A 542 -6.13 1.77 -7.61
CA ASN A 542 -6.59 2.81 -6.67
C ASN A 542 -6.15 4.24 -7.05
N SER A 543 -5.18 4.39 -7.96
CA SER A 543 -4.72 5.69 -8.46
C SER A 543 -5.18 5.95 -9.89
N LEU A 544 -5.20 4.92 -10.76
CA LEU A 544 -5.57 5.06 -12.16
C LEU A 544 -7.03 5.44 -12.36
N ILE A 545 -7.98 4.79 -11.66
CA ILE A 545 -9.41 5.07 -11.83
C ILE A 545 -9.77 6.50 -11.37
N PRO A 546 -9.39 6.94 -10.15
CA PRO A 546 -9.63 8.33 -9.75
C PRO A 546 -8.94 9.34 -10.68
N MET A 547 -7.71 9.07 -11.13
CA MET A 547 -7.00 9.97 -12.06
C MET A 547 -7.74 10.11 -13.39
N GLY A 548 -8.21 9.00 -13.98
CA GLY A 548 -8.97 9.04 -15.22
C GLY A 548 -10.27 9.84 -15.08
N ILE A 549 -10.95 9.74 -13.93
CA ILE A 549 -12.15 10.53 -13.61
C ILE A 549 -11.81 12.02 -13.52
N VAL A 550 -10.77 12.38 -12.75
CA VAL A 550 -10.33 13.78 -12.61
C VAL A 550 -9.87 14.36 -13.95
N GLN A 551 -9.17 13.59 -14.78
CA GLN A 551 -8.78 14.00 -16.14
C GLN A 551 -9.99 14.27 -17.02
N ARG A 552 -11.04 13.46 -16.95
CA ARG A 552 -12.30 13.71 -17.67
C ARG A 552 -12.95 14.99 -17.20
N LEU A 553 -13.04 15.20 -15.87
CA LEU A 553 -13.61 16.43 -15.29
C LEU A 553 -12.76 17.68 -15.60
N ALA A 554 -11.46 17.50 -15.83
CA ALA A 554 -10.56 18.52 -16.36
C ALA A 554 -10.67 18.72 -17.89
N ASN A 555 -11.61 18.07 -18.58
CA ASN A 555 -11.76 18.09 -20.05
C ASN A 555 -10.53 17.56 -20.81
N ARG A 556 -9.72 16.68 -20.19
CA ARG A 556 -8.57 16.00 -20.82
C ARG A 556 -8.97 14.62 -21.36
N GLU A 557 -9.94 14.56 -22.26
CA GLU A 557 -10.59 13.30 -22.66
C GLU A 557 -9.60 12.25 -23.19
N SER A 558 -8.64 12.64 -24.05
CA SER A 558 -7.66 11.69 -24.60
C SER A 558 -6.79 11.04 -23.52
N ARG A 559 -6.38 11.81 -22.50
CA ARG A 559 -5.60 11.30 -21.37
C ARG A 559 -6.44 10.43 -20.45
N SER A 560 -7.69 10.84 -20.19
CA SER A 560 -8.64 10.05 -19.42
C SER A 560 -8.86 8.65 -20.02
N ILE A 561 -9.09 8.58 -21.34
CA ILE A 561 -9.24 7.31 -22.06
C ILE A 561 -7.97 6.47 -21.97
N GLU A 562 -6.79 7.05 -22.19
CA GLU A 562 -5.51 6.34 -22.06
C GLU A 562 -5.33 5.75 -20.66
N THR A 563 -5.64 6.53 -19.62
CA THR A 563 -5.56 6.11 -18.22
C THR A 563 -6.54 4.97 -17.92
N PHE A 564 -7.78 5.05 -18.41
CA PHE A 564 -8.78 3.99 -18.23
C PHE A 564 -8.43 2.72 -19.00
N GLU A 565 -7.87 2.81 -20.21
CA GLU A 565 -7.38 1.63 -20.95
C GLU A 565 -6.21 0.96 -20.22
N LYS A 566 -5.32 1.76 -19.62
CA LYS A 566 -4.25 1.24 -18.76
C LYS A 566 -4.82 0.51 -17.54
N ALA A 567 -5.82 1.08 -16.87
CA ALA A 567 -6.51 0.44 -15.75
C ALA A 567 -7.21 -0.86 -16.18
N LEU A 568 -7.92 -0.84 -17.31
CA LEU A 568 -8.61 -2.01 -17.86
C LEU A 568 -7.64 -3.15 -18.16
N LYS A 569 -6.48 -2.83 -18.76
CA LYS A 569 -5.42 -3.82 -18.98
C LYS A 569 -4.95 -4.44 -17.66
N THR A 570 -4.65 -3.61 -16.66
CA THR A 570 -4.22 -4.11 -15.33
C THR A 570 -5.29 -4.99 -14.67
N ILE A 571 -6.58 -4.64 -14.80
CA ILE A 571 -7.68 -5.48 -14.30
C ILE A 571 -7.73 -6.83 -15.01
N ARG A 572 -7.55 -6.86 -16.34
CA ARG A 572 -7.55 -8.11 -17.12
C ARG A 572 -6.34 -8.99 -16.80
N ASP A 573 -5.17 -8.39 -16.61
CA ASP A 573 -3.98 -9.11 -16.16
C ASP A 573 -4.20 -9.76 -14.77
N LEU A 574 -5.00 -9.14 -13.89
CA LEU A 574 -5.39 -9.75 -12.60
C LEU A 574 -6.33 -10.95 -12.81
N LEU A 575 -7.34 -10.82 -13.67
CA LEU A 575 -8.28 -11.90 -13.98
C LEU A 575 -7.60 -13.14 -14.59
N GLU A 576 -6.55 -12.96 -15.39
CA GLU A 576 -5.80 -14.10 -15.97
C GLU A 576 -5.04 -14.91 -14.91
N GLY A 577 -4.69 -14.30 -13.77
CA GLY A 577 -3.92 -14.92 -12.69
C GLY A 577 -4.74 -15.47 -11.52
N GLU A 578 -6.04 -15.19 -11.47
CA GLU A 578 -6.94 -15.62 -10.39
C GLU A 578 -7.77 -16.84 -10.77
N ASP A 579 -8.07 -17.70 -9.78
CA ASP A 579 -9.01 -18.82 -9.94
C ASP A 579 -10.44 -18.25 -10.01
N GLU A 580 -11.22 -18.64 -11.02
CA GLU A 580 -12.62 -18.22 -11.16
C GLU A 580 -13.51 -18.65 -9.98
N ASN A 581 -13.05 -19.64 -9.20
CA ASN A 581 -13.71 -20.06 -7.98
C ASN A 581 -13.39 -19.17 -6.78
N ASP A 582 -12.39 -18.28 -6.85
CA ASP A 582 -12.09 -17.31 -5.80
C ASP A 582 -13.20 -16.25 -5.72
N THR A 583 -13.56 -15.87 -4.50
CA THR A 583 -14.42 -14.72 -4.22
C THR A 583 -13.86 -13.40 -4.78
N ALA A 584 -12.54 -13.23 -4.79
CA ALA A 584 -11.88 -12.03 -5.33
C ALA A 584 -12.16 -11.83 -6.83
N TYR A 585 -12.27 -12.91 -7.59
CA TYR A 585 -12.51 -12.88 -9.03
C TYR A 585 -13.76 -12.07 -9.41
N THR A 586 -14.86 -12.24 -8.65
CA THR A 586 -16.10 -11.48 -8.90
C THR A 586 -16.01 -10.00 -8.55
N ASP A 587 -15.13 -9.62 -7.61
CA ASP A 587 -14.86 -8.21 -7.30
C ASP A 587 -14.05 -7.56 -8.43
N VAL A 588 -13.08 -8.30 -8.98
CA VAL A 588 -12.28 -7.86 -10.13
C VAL A 588 -13.15 -7.69 -11.38
N LEU A 589 -14.09 -8.61 -11.65
CA LEU A 589 -15.07 -8.47 -12.74
C LEU A 589 -15.97 -7.23 -12.58
N ALA A 590 -16.38 -6.92 -11.35
CA ALA A 590 -17.17 -5.71 -11.10
C ALA A 590 -16.34 -4.45 -11.37
N GLY A 591 -15.05 -4.43 -11.01
CA GLY A 591 -14.13 -3.37 -11.37
C GLY A 591 -13.87 -3.26 -12.88
N GLU A 592 -13.84 -4.37 -13.61
CA GLU A 592 -13.79 -4.37 -15.08
C GLU A 592 -15.03 -3.67 -15.66
N ALA A 593 -16.23 -4.06 -15.20
CA ALA A 593 -17.48 -3.48 -15.65
C ALA A 593 -17.56 -1.97 -15.41
N GLN A 594 -17.15 -1.49 -14.24
CA GLN A 594 -17.05 -0.07 -13.96
C GLN A 594 -16.12 0.64 -14.94
N THR A 595 -14.94 0.07 -15.20
CA THR A 595 -13.94 0.68 -16.08
C THR A 595 -14.42 0.72 -17.53
N LEU A 596 -15.11 -0.32 -17.98
CA LEU A 596 -15.77 -0.36 -19.29
C LEU A 596 -16.87 0.68 -19.41
N LEU A 597 -17.67 0.88 -18.36
CA LEU A 597 -18.69 1.93 -18.35
C LEU A 597 -18.05 3.33 -18.41
N LEU A 598 -16.95 3.55 -17.68
CA LEU A 598 -16.16 4.78 -17.76
C LEU A 598 -15.55 4.99 -19.16
N LEU A 599 -15.25 3.93 -19.91
CA LEU A 599 -14.81 4.00 -21.31
C LEU A 599 -15.96 4.19 -22.32
N GLY A 600 -17.22 4.23 -21.87
CA GLY A 600 -18.38 4.34 -22.75
C GLY A 600 -18.74 3.01 -23.45
N ARG A 601 -18.41 1.87 -22.84
CA ARG A 601 -18.67 0.50 -23.33
C ARG A 601 -19.72 -0.22 -22.46
N PRO A 602 -20.98 0.24 -22.42
CA PRO A 602 -21.98 -0.29 -21.50
C PRO A 602 -22.30 -1.78 -21.78
N GLU A 603 -22.40 -2.20 -23.04
CA GLU A 603 -22.72 -3.60 -23.36
C GLU A 603 -21.65 -4.60 -22.88
N GLU A 604 -20.36 -4.22 -22.94
CA GLU A 604 -19.28 -5.03 -22.39
C GLU A 604 -19.35 -5.06 -20.86
N ALA A 605 -19.62 -3.91 -20.23
CA ALA A 605 -19.80 -3.85 -18.78
C ALA A 605 -20.96 -4.76 -18.30
N ARG A 606 -22.07 -4.76 -19.04
CA ARG A 606 -23.22 -5.64 -18.82
C ARG A 606 -22.83 -7.12 -18.90
N ALA A 607 -22.01 -7.49 -19.87
CA ALA A 607 -21.52 -8.86 -20.02
C ALA A 607 -20.63 -9.30 -18.85
N CYS A 608 -19.74 -8.43 -18.35
CA CYS A 608 -18.90 -8.71 -17.17
C CYS A 608 -19.75 -8.99 -15.92
N LEU A 609 -20.76 -8.15 -15.65
CA LEU A 609 -21.64 -8.33 -14.48
C LEU A 609 -22.56 -9.55 -14.63
N ALA A 610 -23.02 -9.86 -15.85
CA ALA A 610 -23.75 -11.10 -16.12
C ALA A 610 -22.89 -12.34 -15.83
N ARG A 611 -21.60 -12.33 -16.20
CA ARG A 611 -20.64 -13.40 -15.86
C ARG A 611 -20.44 -13.51 -14.35
N ALA A 612 -20.22 -12.39 -13.65
CA ALA A 612 -20.06 -12.39 -12.19
C ALA A 612 -21.27 -13.04 -11.48
N ARG A 613 -22.49 -12.79 -11.99
CA ARG A 613 -23.73 -13.41 -11.49
C ARG A 613 -23.85 -14.90 -11.82
N GLN A 614 -23.32 -15.37 -12.94
CA GLN A 614 -23.30 -16.81 -13.23
C GLN A 614 -22.40 -17.58 -12.26
N LEU A 615 -21.33 -16.95 -11.79
CA LEU A 615 -20.38 -17.54 -10.84
C LEU A 615 -20.90 -17.55 -9.39
N ARG A 616 -21.84 -16.66 -9.03
CA ARG A 616 -22.37 -16.49 -7.67
C ARG A 616 -23.87 -16.20 -7.65
N SER A 617 -24.64 -17.05 -6.96
CA SER A 617 -26.08 -16.82 -6.76
C SER A 617 -26.34 -15.78 -5.66
N LEU A 618 -27.53 -15.16 -5.67
CA LEU A 618 -27.95 -14.15 -4.68
C LEU A 618 -27.79 -14.63 -3.23
N ASP A 619 -28.05 -15.91 -2.96
CA ASP A 619 -27.96 -16.50 -1.62
C ASP A 619 -26.52 -16.63 -1.11
N THR A 620 -25.53 -16.39 -1.97
CA THR A 620 -24.09 -16.46 -1.63
C THR A 620 -23.48 -15.09 -1.35
N TYR A 621 -24.29 -14.02 -1.34
CA TYR A 621 -23.78 -12.67 -1.13
C TYR A 621 -23.25 -12.48 0.29
N HIS A 622 -22.08 -11.83 0.37
CA HIS A 622 -21.47 -11.51 1.63
C HIS A 622 -21.84 -10.07 2.04
N TYR A 623 -22.21 -9.87 3.30
CA TYR A 623 -22.42 -8.56 3.88
C TYR A 623 -21.40 -8.39 5.01
N ASP A 624 -20.25 -7.79 4.68
CA ASP A 624 -19.18 -7.51 5.64
C ASP A 624 -19.71 -6.66 6.82
N PRO A 625 -19.62 -7.15 8.08
CA PRO A 625 -20.03 -6.43 9.28
C PRO A 625 -19.30 -5.09 9.50
N LYS A 626 -18.18 -4.85 8.80
CA LYS A 626 -17.51 -3.54 8.80
C LYS A 626 -18.38 -2.44 8.18
N PHE A 627 -19.22 -2.80 7.20
CA PHE A 627 -20.00 -1.85 6.41
C PHE A 627 -21.51 -1.99 6.63
N TYR A 628 -21.98 -3.15 7.04
CA TYR A 628 -23.41 -3.46 7.09
C TYR A 628 -23.85 -4.02 8.44
N LEU A 629 -25.13 -3.81 8.77
CA LEU A 629 -25.76 -4.46 9.92
C LEU A 629 -26.06 -5.94 9.64
N SER A 630 -26.14 -6.74 10.69
CA SER A 630 -26.68 -8.09 10.59
C SER A 630 -28.14 -8.05 10.08
N ASN A 631 -28.57 -9.09 9.36
CA ASN A 631 -29.90 -9.15 8.73
C ASN A 631 -30.19 -8.05 7.70
N THR A 632 -29.16 -7.51 7.03
CA THR A 632 -29.32 -6.57 5.92
C THR A 632 -30.32 -7.05 4.84
N PRO A 633 -30.32 -8.33 4.40
CA PRO A 633 -31.31 -8.82 3.43
C PRO A 633 -32.78 -8.62 3.87
N GLN A 634 -33.11 -8.90 5.13
CA GLN A 634 -34.47 -8.73 5.65
C GLN A 634 -34.90 -7.26 5.68
N ARG A 635 -33.95 -6.34 5.79
CA ARG A 635 -34.21 -4.89 5.74
C ARG A 635 -34.43 -4.40 4.32
N ILE A 636 -33.73 -4.98 3.34
CA ILE A 636 -34.03 -4.78 1.92
C ILE A 636 -35.46 -5.25 1.62
N ASP A 637 -35.90 -6.38 2.17
CA ASP A 637 -37.30 -6.82 2.02
C ASP A 637 -38.29 -5.86 2.66
N ARG A 638 -37.93 -5.24 3.80
CA ARG A 638 -38.75 -4.18 4.41
C ARG A 638 -38.87 -2.97 3.49
N LEU A 639 -37.77 -2.51 2.89
CA LEU A 639 -37.79 -1.45 1.89
C LEU A 639 -38.70 -1.80 0.71
N ARG A 640 -38.63 -3.03 0.21
CA ARG A 640 -39.50 -3.52 -0.87
C ARG A 640 -40.98 -3.50 -0.46
N ARG A 641 -41.33 -3.85 0.77
CA ARG A 641 -42.73 -3.72 1.25
C ARG A 641 -43.23 -2.28 1.30
N ILE A 642 -42.34 -1.30 1.42
CA ILE A 642 -42.69 0.11 1.26
C ILE A 642 -42.88 0.38 -0.24
N VAL A 643 -41.94 0.01 -1.10
CA VAL A 643 -41.89 0.54 -2.46
C VAL A 643 -42.69 -0.24 -3.51
N ASP A 644 -42.71 -1.58 -3.43
CA ASP A 644 -42.99 -2.50 -4.54
C ASP A 644 -44.20 -2.08 -5.41
N GLY A 645 -43.92 -1.74 -6.67
CA GLY A 645 -44.92 -1.36 -7.67
C GLY A 645 -45.49 0.06 -7.56
N ARG A 646 -45.07 0.87 -6.57
CA ARG A 646 -45.50 2.26 -6.39
C ARG A 646 -44.53 3.25 -7.02
N ASP A 647 -45.03 4.44 -7.37
CA ASP A 647 -44.16 5.55 -7.79
C ASP A 647 -43.46 6.15 -6.56
N ILE A 648 -42.18 6.53 -6.71
CA ILE A 648 -41.41 7.22 -5.65
C ILE A 648 -41.32 8.71 -5.97
N LEU A 649 -41.60 9.56 -4.97
CA LEU A 649 -41.28 11.00 -5.00
C LEU A 649 -40.10 11.27 -4.05
N ILE A 650 -38.93 11.61 -4.60
CA ILE A 650 -37.72 11.97 -3.85
C ILE A 650 -37.65 13.49 -3.70
N PHE A 651 -37.55 14.00 -2.47
CA PHE A 651 -37.47 15.43 -2.16
C PHE A 651 -36.05 15.83 -1.75
N CYS A 652 -35.48 16.78 -2.51
CA CYS A 652 -34.16 17.37 -2.30
C CYS A 652 -34.27 18.87 -1.96
N HIS A 653 -33.19 19.42 -1.40
CA HIS A 653 -33.12 20.83 -0.96
C HIS A 653 -32.61 21.76 -2.06
N GLY A 654 -33.38 21.89 -3.14
CA GLY A 654 -33.06 22.80 -4.25
C GLY A 654 -34.09 23.92 -4.44
N PRO A 655 -33.78 24.95 -5.26
CA PRO A 655 -34.70 26.04 -5.51
C PRO A 655 -36.05 25.63 -6.13
N THR A 656 -36.09 24.65 -7.05
CA THR A 656 -37.32 24.34 -7.80
C THR A 656 -38.41 23.70 -6.96
N ILE A 657 -38.05 23.01 -5.87
CA ILE A 657 -39.03 22.37 -4.97
C ILE A 657 -39.93 23.38 -4.25
N THR A 658 -39.56 24.67 -4.24
CA THR A 658 -40.43 25.74 -3.72
C THR A 658 -41.78 25.86 -4.45
N ASN A 659 -41.88 25.33 -5.67
CA ASN A 659 -43.16 25.25 -6.37
C ASN A 659 -44.09 24.15 -5.81
N MET A 660 -43.57 23.24 -4.98
CA MET A 660 -44.32 22.09 -4.47
C MET A 660 -45.51 22.50 -3.60
N ASP A 661 -45.47 23.64 -2.89
CA ASP A 661 -46.61 24.15 -2.13
C ASP A 661 -47.88 24.27 -2.98
N SER A 662 -47.75 24.66 -4.26
CA SER A 662 -48.88 24.81 -5.18
C SER A 662 -49.30 23.51 -5.87
N TRP A 663 -48.40 22.52 -5.93
CA TRP A 663 -48.60 21.28 -6.69
C TRP A 663 -48.92 20.08 -5.81
N TRP A 664 -48.51 20.09 -4.55
CA TRP A 664 -48.73 19.00 -3.61
C TRP A 664 -50.21 18.55 -3.50
N PRO A 665 -51.20 19.46 -3.48
CA PRO A 665 -52.61 19.06 -3.44
C PRO A 665 -53.02 18.11 -4.58
N LYS A 666 -52.34 18.17 -5.73
CA LYS A 666 -52.58 17.28 -6.87
C LYS A 666 -51.79 15.97 -6.75
N PHE A 667 -50.51 16.05 -6.38
CA PHE A 667 -49.65 14.85 -6.29
C PHE A 667 -50.05 13.91 -5.14
N GLN A 668 -50.63 14.44 -4.06
CA GLN A 668 -51.06 13.64 -2.91
C GLN A 668 -52.20 12.66 -3.22
N GLU A 669 -52.89 12.83 -4.36
CA GLU A 669 -53.94 11.92 -4.83
C GLU A 669 -53.39 10.58 -5.35
N PHE A 670 -52.11 10.51 -5.71
CA PHE A 670 -51.46 9.28 -6.18
C PHE A 670 -50.91 8.43 -5.02
N ASP A 671 -51.02 7.10 -5.15
CA ASP A 671 -50.36 6.16 -4.23
C ASP A 671 -48.85 6.14 -4.48
N THR A 672 -48.15 6.95 -3.67
CA THR A 672 -46.73 7.23 -3.81
C THR A 672 -46.00 6.99 -2.50
N CYS A 673 -44.74 6.57 -2.63
CA CYS A 673 -43.80 6.54 -1.52
C CYS A 673 -43.02 7.85 -1.47
N LEU A 674 -42.88 8.43 -0.28
CA LEU A 674 -42.20 9.71 -0.09
C LEU A 674 -40.80 9.50 0.47
N PHE A 675 -39.80 9.96 -0.27
CA PHE A 675 -38.39 9.82 0.05
C PHE A 675 -37.80 11.19 0.33
N GLY A 676 -37.07 11.36 1.43
CA GLY A 676 -36.46 12.65 1.81
C GLY A 676 -34.94 12.57 1.88
N VAL A 677 -34.23 13.51 1.24
CA VAL A 677 -32.77 13.63 1.36
C VAL A 677 -32.39 14.55 2.52
N ASN A 678 -31.52 14.05 3.41
CA ASN A 678 -31.00 14.80 4.56
C ASN A 678 -32.14 15.40 5.39
N LYS A 679 -32.19 16.74 5.55
CA LYS A 679 -33.13 17.51 6.42
C LYS A 679 -34.61 17.40 5.97
N PHE A 680 -35.23 16.24 6.16
CA PHE A 680 -36.58 15.96 5.65
C PHE A 680 -37.73 16.65 6.41
N SER A 681 -37.52 17.00 7.68
CA SER A 681 -38.55 17.57 8.58
C SER A 681 -39.18 18.85 8.05
N VAL A 682 -38.40 19.68 7.34
CA VAL A 682 -38.92 20.92 6.72
C VAL A 682 -40.01 20.65 5.68
N PHE A 683 -40.00 19.50 5.02
CA PHE A 683 -41.05 19.10 4.08
C PHE A 683 -42.32 18.68 4.83
N GLU A 684 -42.15 17.94 5.94
CA GLU A 684 -43.24 17.45 6.80
C GLU A 684 -43.96 18.57 7.55
N SER A 685 -43.24 19.59 8.01
CA SER A 685 -43.81 20.79 8.63
C SER A 685 -44.32 21.82 7.61
N GLY A 686 -43.90 21.68 6.35
CA GLY A 686 -44.25 22.50 5.20
C GLY A 686 -45.43 21.95 4.39
N PHE A 687 -45.25 21.81 3.07
CA PHE A 687 -46.32 21.41 2.14
C PHE A 687 -47.00 20.06 2.47
N LEU A 688 -46.32 19.15 3.17
CA LEU A 688 -46.92 17.86 3.56
C LEU A 688 -47.88 17.97 4.75
N LYS A 689 -47.70 18.99 5.61
CA LYS A 689 -48.38 19.13 6.90
C LYS A 689 -49.90 19.17 6.80
N GLU A 690 -50.41 19.95 5.84
CA GLU A 690 -51.84 20.18 5.67
C GLU A 690 -52.61 18.88 5.36
N PHE A 691 -51.94 17.91 4.73
CA PHE A 691 -52.51 16.63 4.31
C PHE A 691 -52.11 15.46 5.22
N GLY A 692 -51.37 15.73 6.31
CA GLY A 692 -50.91 14.70 7.25
C GLY A 692 -50.01 13.63 6.62
N ARG A 693 -49.34 13.95 5.50
CA ARG A 693 -48.42 13.04 4.82
C ARG A 693 -47.04 13.14 5.48
N LEU A 694 -46.36 12.01 5.58
CA LEU A 694 -45.05 11.89 6.21
C LEU A 694 -44.08 11.19 5.25
N ILE A 695 -42.78 11.43 5.44
CA ILE A 695 -41.72 10.76 4.71
C ILE A 695 -41.68 9.29 5.15
N ASP A 696 -41.59 8.39 4.17
CA ASP A 696 -41.49 6.94 4.36
C ASP A 696 -40.03 6.51 4.48
N VAL A 697 -39.14 7.10 3.68
CA VAL A 697 -37.74 6.71 3.63
C VAL A 697 -36.82 7.93 3.63
N ASN A 698 -35.78 7.92 4.45
CA ASN A 698 -34.84 9.03 4.56
C ASN A 698 -33.39 8.55 4.39
N ILE A 699 -32.53 9.38 3.79
CA ILE A 699 -31.08 9.16 3.81
C ILE A 699 -30.39 10.21 4.68
N ARG A 700 -29.47 9.74 5.53
CA ARG A 700 -28.56 10.55 6.34
C ARG A 700 -27.15 9.98 6.19
N SER A 701 -26.37 10.51 5.25
CA SER A 701 -25.06 9.95 4.90
C SER A 701 -23.88 10.53 5.69
N HIS A 702 -24.08 11.57 6.51
CA HIS A 702 -22.99 12.31 7.15
C HIS A 702 -23.28 12.70 8.62
N HIS A 703 -22.31 12.52 9.51
CA HIS A 703 -22.45 12.81 10.96
C HIS A 703 -22.79 14.27 11.28
N GLN A 704 -22.21 15.23 10.55
CA GLN A 704 -22.57 16.66 10.66
C GLN A 704 -24.03 16.97 10.31
N ASP A 705 -24.69 16.12 9.52
CA ASP A 705 -26.13 16.24 9.27
C ASP A 705 -26.95 15.54 10.36
N ILE A 706 -26.50 14.39 10.85
CA ILE A 706 -27.20 13.60 11.87
C ILE A 706 -27.15 14.30 13.24
N LYS A 707 -25.95 14.67 13.71
CA LYS A 707 -25.70 15.13 15.08
C LYS A 707 -26.55 16.35 15.49
N PRO A 708 -26.74 17.40 14.66
CA PRO A 708 -27.55 18.56 15.03
C PRO A 708 -29.08 18.32 15.00
N SER A 709 -29.54 17.22 14.40
CA SER A 709 -30.96 16.89 14.24
C SER A 709 -31.26 15.46 14.67
N ILE A 710 -30.57 14.99 15.71
CA ILE A 710 -30.67 13.60 16.16
C ILE A 710 -32.03 13.29 16.77
N ASP A 711 -32.64 14.26 17.43
CA ASP A 711 -34.03 14.23 17.89
C ASP A 711 -35.02 14.00 16.74
N GLN A 712 -34.85 14.67 15.60
CA GLN A 712 -35.70 14.48 14.41
C GLN A 712 -35.52 13.07 13.82
N VAL A 713 -34.31 12.53 13.87
CA VAL A 713 -34.01 11.16 13.42
C VAL A 713 -34.65 10.13 14.35
N GLU A 714 -34.54 10.30 15.67
CA GLU A 714 -35.19 9.42 16.64
C GLU A 714 -36.71 9.46 16.51
N GLU A 715 -37.30 10.65 16.34
CA GLU A 715 -38.73 10.81 16.11
C GLU A 715 -39.20 10.06 14.86
N PHE A 716 -38.46 10.20 13.75
CA PHE A 716 -38.73 9.45 12.53
C PHE A 716 -38.70 7.94 12.79
N LEU A 717 -37.62 7.41 13.34
CA LEU A 717 -37.46 5.97 13.55
C LEU A 717 -38.45 5.40 14.58
N SER A 718 -38.91 6.19 15.55
CA SER A 718 -39.91 5.78 16.55
C SER A 718 -41.35 5.67 16.04
N ARG A 719 -41.66 6.09 14.80
CA ARG A 719 -43.01 5.98 14.21
C ARG A 719 -43.50 4.52 14.20
N PRO A 720 -44.80 4.23 14.34
CA PRO A 720 -45.30 2.85 14.22
C PRO A 720 -45.27 2.32 12.77
N ASN A 721 -45.11 3.21 11.79
CA ASN A 721 -45.17 2.92 10.36
C ASN A 721 -43.93 2.14 9.88
N ASN A 722 -44.01 1.56 8.68
CA ASN A 722 -42.89 0.83 8.05
C ASN A 722 -41.80 1.75 7.47
N ASN A 723 -41.42 2.84 8.15
CA ASN A 723 -40.39 3.75 7.66
C ASN A 723 -38.97 3.21 7.86
N VAL A 724 -38.03 3.66 7.03
CA VAL A 724 -36.63 3.22 7.01
C VAL A 724 -35.68 4.39 6.81
N MET A 725 -34.52 4.35 7.48
CA MET A 725 -33.43 5.30 7.27
C MET A 725 -32.21 4.59 6.69
N PHE A 726 -31.61 5.22 5.67
CA PHE A 726 -30.31 4.84 5.12
C PHE A 726 -29.18 5.67 5.73
N THR A 727 -28.10 5.00 6.15
CA THR A 727 -26.92 5.65 6.73
C THR A 727 -25.67 4.80 6.48
N ALA A 728 -24.52 5.18 7.06
CA ALA A 728 -23.28 4.42 6.99
C ALA A 728 -22.60 4.38 8.37
N HIS A 729 -21.83 3.33 8.65
CA HIS A 729 -21.14 3.17 9.94
C HIS A 729 -20.28 4.38 10.30
N TRP A 730 -19.54 4.94 9.35
CA TRP A 730 -18.67 6.08 9.61
C TRP A 730 -19.45 7.33 10.06
N ALA A 731 -20.66 7.53 9.54
CA ALA A 731 -21.52 8.64 9.93
C ALA A 731 -22.04 8.43 11.36
N MET A 732 -22.40 7.20 11.71
CA MET A 732 -22.92 6.86 13.04
C MET A 732 -21.82 6.81 14.10
N ASN A 733 -20.61 6.36 13.78
CA ASN A 733 -19.47 6.31 14.72
C ASN A 733 -19.11 7.70 15.28
N LYS A 734 -19.32 8.77 14.51
CA LYS A 734 -18.96 10.15 14.89
C LYS A 734 -20.05 10.90 15.67
N ILE A 735 -21.21 10.30 15.96
CA ILE A 735 -22.28 10.97 16.72
C ILE A 735 -22.14 10.83 18.24
N GLY A 736 -21.21 10.00 18.74
CA GLY A 736 -21.04 9.70 20.17
C GLY A 736 -20.89 10.92 21.09
N GLY A 737 -20.31 12.02 20.58
CA GLY A 737 -20.21 13.29 21.29
C GLY A 737 -21.53 14.02 21.56
N ALA A 738 -22.68 13.47 21.14
CA ALA A 738 -24.02 13.95 21.52
C ALA A 738 -24.61 13.20 22.74
N GLY A 739 -23.84 12.31 23.39
CA GLY A 739 -24.32 11.48 24.50
C GLY A 739 -25.12 10.26 24.07
N ILE A 740 -24.98 9.85 22.80
CA ILE A 740 -25.69 8.72 22.20
C ILE A 740 -24.68 7.63 21.90
N ASP A 741 -24.88 6.47 22.54
CA ASP A 741 -24.13 5.27 22.22
C ASP A 741 -24.65 4.65 20.92
N ARG A 742 -23.73 4.37 19.98
CA ARG A 742 -24.08 3.86 18.65
C ARG A 742 -24.76 2.49 18.76
N GLU A 743 -24.22 1.59 19.57
CA GLU A 743 -24.74 0.22 19.67
C GLU A 743 -26.14 0.21 20.31
N ALA A 744 -26.36 1.04 21.33
CA ALA A 744 -27.68 1.27 21.90
C ALA A 744 -28.68 1.85 20.88
N PHE A 745 -28.24 2.80 20.05
CA PHE A 745 -29.06 3.37 18.98
C PHE A 745 -29.43 2.34 17.92
N GLU A 746 -28.45 1.58 17.43
CA GLU A 746 -28.62 0.50 16.45
C GLU A 746 -29.57 -0.57 17.01
N THR A 747 -29.38 -0.99 18.26
CA THR A 747 -30.25 -1.97 18.92
C THR A 747 -31.70 -1.47 19.04
N ARG A 748 -31.90 -0.19 19.36
CA ARG A 748 -33.23 0.41 19.54
C ARG A 748 -34.02 0.49 18.23
N PHE A 749 -33.34 0.73 17.11
CA PHE A 749 -33.97 0.97 15.80
C PHE A 749 -33.60 -0.06 14.73
N ASP A 750 -33.13 -1.23 15.18
CA ASP A 750 -32.47 -2.26 14.37
C ASP A 750 -33.16 -2.56 13.04
N GLU A 751 -34.48 -2.81 13.05
CA GLU A 751 -35.25 -3.16 11.85
C GLU A 751 -35.43 -2.03 10.83
N LYS A 752 -35.13 -0.78 11.19
CA LYS A 752 -35.41 0.41 10.39
C LYS A 752 -34.16 1.09 9.85
N LEU A 753 -33.00 0.51 10.07
CA LEU A 753 -31.72 1.05 9.63
C LEU A 753 -31.15 0.18 8.52
N ILE A 754 -30.81 0.78 7.38
CA ILE A 754 -30.07 0.10 6.32
C ILE A 754 -28.75 0.83 6.09
N TYR A 755 -27.66 0.08 6.21
CA TYR A 755 -26.32 0.64 6.08
C TYR A 755 -25.79 0.40 4.66
N PHE A 756 -25.08 1.38 4.11
CA PHE A 756 -24.34 1.25 2.86
C PHE A 756 -22.84 1.43 3.08
N GLY A 757 -22.05 0.81 2.20
CA GLY A 757 -20.59 0.94 2.16
C GLY A 757 -20.15 2.08 1.26
N ALA A 758 -19.05 2.74 1.61
CA ALA A 758 -18.38 3.73 0.77
C ALA A 758 -17.32 3.05 -0.09
N ALA A 759 -17.52 3.05 -1.41
CA ALA A 759 -16.58 2.48 -2.36
C ALA A 759 -15.38 3.40 -2.61
N ASP A 760 -14.40 3.33 -1.71
CA ASP A 760 -13.12 4.02 -1.86
C ASP A 760 -12.24 3.29 -2.89
N GLY A 761 -11.62 4.01 -3.83
CA GLY A 761 -10.71 3.44 -4.83
C GLY A 761 -11.39 2.82 -6.06
N TRP A 762 -10.89 1.68 -6.55
CA TRP A 762 -11.33 1.12 -7.84
C TRP A 762 -12.47 0.09 -7.77
N LEU A 763 -12.68 -0.57 -6.62
CA LEU A 763 -13.70 -1.61 -6.47
C LEU A 763 -15.11 -0.98 -6.32
N PRO A 764 -16.11 -1.41 -7.12
CA PRO A 764 -17.52 -1.05 -6.95
C PRO A 764 -18.29 -2.12 -6.16
N ALA A 765 -19.62 -2.00 -6.12
CA ALA A 765 -20.51 -3.02 -5.58
C ALA A 765 -20.34 -4.35 -6.32
N SER A 766 -20.33 -5.44 -5.56
CA SER A 766 -20.10 -6.81 -6.02
C SER A 766 -20.88 -7.82 -5.16
N PRO A 767 -20.91 -9.12 -5.51
CA PRO A 767 -21.49 -10.15 -4.65
C PRO A 767 -20.91 -10.20 -3.22
N ASN A 768 -19.65 -9.80 -3.03
CA ASN A 768 -19.03 -9.78 -1.70
C ASN A 768 -19.37 -8.52 -0.89
N GLN A 769 -19.78 -7.44 -1.55
CA GLN A 769 -20.20 -6.19 -0.92
C GLN A 769 -21.34 -5.52 -1.72
N PRO A 770 -22.58 -6.04 -1.64
CA PRO A 770 -23.66 -5.67 -2.58
C PRO A 770 -24.18 -4.23 -2.46
N LEU A 771 -23.98 -3.58 -1.30
CA LEU A 771 -24.39 -2.19 -1.05
C LEU A 771 -23.18 -1.25 -0.94
N HIS A 772 -22.06 -1.59 -1.60
CA HIS A 772 -20.83 -0.80 -1.58
C HIS A 772 -20.81 0.19 -2.75
N MET A 773 -21.28 1.41 -2.53
CA MET A 773 -21.62 2.34 -3.60
C MET A 773 -20.54 3.40 -3.83
N LYS A 774 -20.32 3.76 -5.10
CA LYS A 774 -19.52 4.94 -5.46
C LYS A 774 -20.26 6.20 -5.01
N GLN A 775 -19.59 7.05 -4.24
CA GLN A 775 -20.23 8.21 -3.62
C GLN A 775 -19.93 9.49 -4.42
N GLY A 776 -20.97 10.04 -5.05
CA GLY A 776 -20.93 11.39 -5.61
C GLY A 776 -21.54 12.39 -4.63
N ASN A 777 -22.77 12.12 -4.23
CA ASN A 777 -23.48 12.85 -3.17
C ASN A 777 -24.52 11.93 -2.50
N ALA A 778 -25.28 12.44 -1.54
CA ALA A 778 -26.33 11.65 -0.88
C ALA A 778 -27.38 11.14 -1.88
N LEU A 779 -27.73 11.93 -2.91
CA LEU A 779 -28.73 11.57 -3.89
C LEU A 779 -28.28 10.40 -4.79
N SER A 780 -27.00 10.33 -5.20
CA SER A 780 -26.50 9.23 -6.03
C SER A 780 -26.63 7.88 -5.33
N THR A 781 -26.33 7.82 -4.03
CA THR A 781 -26.50 6.61 -3.21
C THR A 781 -27.98 6.31 -3.00
N PHE A 782 -28.77 7.34 -2.68
CA PHE A 782 -30.19 7.17 -2.37
C PHE A 782 -31.00 6.70 -3.57
N LEU A 783 -30.64 7.15 -4.78
CA LEU A 783 -31.27 6.74 -6.02
C LEU A 783 -31.11 5.23 -6.28
N THR A 784 -29.90 4.70 -6.06
CA THR A 784 -29.64 3.26 -6.18
C THR A 784 -30.46 2.47 -5.15
N MET A 785 -30.56 2.96 -3.92
CA MET A 785 -31.38 2.32 -2.89
C MET A 785 -32.87 2.38 -3.20
N ALA A 786 -33.36 3.51 -3.75
CA ALA A 786 -34.72 3.63 -4.22
C ALA A 786 -35.03 2.60 -5.33
N ALA A 787 -34.11 2.39 -6.28
CA ALA A 787 -34.26 1.39 -7.32
C ALA A 787 -34.33 -0.06 -6.76
N ILE A 788 -33.54 -0.39 -5.74
CA ILE A 788 -33.57 -1.71 -5.07
C ILE A 788 -34.95 -2.03 -4.46
N GLY A 789 -35.72 -0.99 -4.13
CA GLY A 789 -37.11 -1.10 -3.66
C GLY A 789 -38.10 -1.63 -4.69
N LYS A 790 -37.72 -1.76 -5.97
CA LYS A 790 -38.58 -2.14 -7.11
C LYS A 790 -39.75 -1.16 -7.36
N PRO A 791 -39.48 0.14 -7.55
CA PRO A 791 -40.52 1.12 -7.85
C PRO A 791 -41.07 0.93 -9.27
N LYS A 792 -42.26 1.49 -9.52
CA LYS A 792 -42.77 1.67 -10.89
C LYS A 792 -41.93 2.70 -11.63
N ARG A 793 -41.86 3.92 -11.10
CA ARG A 793 -41.04 5.04 -11.60
C ARG A 793 -40.50 5.87 -10.43
N ILE A 794 -39.48 6.68 -10.67
CA ILE A 794 -38.89 7.58 -9.69
C ILE A 794 -38.94 9.02 -10.20
N PHE A 795 -39.53 9.93 -9.42
CA PHE A 795 -39.55 11.37 -9.68
C PHE A 795 -38.75 12.11 -8.60
N ILE A 796 -37.77 12.91 -9.01
CA ILE A 796 -36.87 13.63 -8.11
C ILE A 796 -37.17 15.13 -8.18
N PHE A 797 -37.58 15.73 -7.07
CA PHE A 797 -37.90 17.15 -6.97
C PHE A 797 -36.82 17.91 -6.21
N GLY A 798 -36.47 19.11 -6.69
CA GLY A 798 -35.46 19.97 -6.05
C GLY A 798 -34.02 19.48 -6.24
N ALA A 799 -33.77 18.60 -7.21
CA ALA A 799 -32.44 18.13 -7.56
C ALA A 799 -31.82 19.05 -8.63
N ASP A 800 -31.69 20.33 -8.30
CA ASP A 800 -31.22 21.37 -9.22
C ASP A 800 -29.72 21.29 -9.53
N GLY A 801 -28.91 20.68 -8.65
CA GLY A 801 -27.46 20.51 -8.86
C GLY A 801 -26.63 21.80 -8.79
N GLY A 802 -27.23 22.91 -8.35
CA GLY A 802 -26.55 24.18 -8.13
C GLY A 802 -27.52 25.31 -7.80
N VAL A 803 -26.98 26.43 -7.32
CA VAL A 803 -27.73 27.68 -7.10
C VAL A 803 -27.03 28.78 -7.89
N ASP A 804 -27.78 29.50 -8.72
CA ASP A 804 -27.25 30.67 -9.44
C ASP A 804 -27.03 31.81 -8.43
N ALA A 805 -25.76 32.21 -8.24
CA ALA A 805 -25.34 33.19 -7.23
C ALA A 805 -25.96 34.58 -7.44
N THR A 806 -26.58 34.82 -8.60
CA THR A 806 -27.14 36.10 -9.01
C THR A 806 -28.65 36.25 -8.76
N ASN A 807 -29.36 35.18 -8.40
CA ASN A 807 -30.82 35.19 -8.30
C ASN A 807 -31.35 35.47 -6.87
N SER A 808 -32.31 36.38 -6.76
CA SER A 808 -32.96 36.81 -5.51
C SER A 808 -34.03 35.84 -4.96
N ARG A 809 -34.03 34.58 -5.38
CA ARG A 809 -34.98 33.53 -4.91
C ARG A 809 -34.40 32.78 -3.72
N PRO A 810 -35.23 32.10 -2.89
CA PRO A 810 -34.72 31.23 -1.83
C PRO A 810 -33.74 30.20 -2.41
N THR A 811 -32.57 30.04 -1.78
CA THR A 811 -31.52 29.11 -2.24
C THR A 811 -31.95 27.64 -2.17
N HIS A 812 -32.95 27.34 -1.35
CA HIS A 812 -33.59 26.03 -1.17
C HIS A 812 -34.88 26.20 -0.35
N TYR A 813 -35.74 25.18 -0.35
CA TYR A 813 -36.96 25.17 0.45
C TYR A 813 -36.68 25.10 1.94
N GLY A 814 -37.39 25.90 2.74
CA GLY A 814 -37.18 25.94 4.19
C GLY A 814 -35.90 26.68 4.65
N ALA A 815 -35.24 27.45 3.77
CA ALA A 815 -33.99 28.16 4.10
C ALA A 815 -34.07 29.13 5.30
N ASN A 816 -35.28 29.60 5.64
CA ASN A 816 -35.54 30.46 6.80
C ASN A 816 -36.23 29.72 7.96
N SER A 817 -36.37 28.38 7.86
CA SER A 817 -37.00 27.56 8.90
C SER A 817 -35.98 27.17 9.96
N ASP A 818 -36.32 27.38 11.23
CA ASP A 818 -35.53 26.92 12.38
C ASP A 818 -35.37 25.39 12.40
N GLU A 819 -36.22 24.65 11.68
CA GLU A 819 -36.14 23.19 11.56
C GLU A 819 -35.02 22.70 10.64
N PHE A 820 -34.50 23.56 9.74
CA PHE A 820 -33.40 23.21 8.84
C PHE A 820 -32.06 23.10 9.59
N ARG A 821 -31.94 23.79 10.74
CA ARG A 821 -30.85 23.68 11.74
C ARG A 821 -29.43 23.73 11.16
N LEU A 822 -29.19 24.60 10.17
CA LEU A 822 -27.88 24.80 9.56
C LEU A 822 -27.51 26.30 9.58
N ASN A 823 -26.48 26.66 10.36
CA ASN A 823 -25.92 28.01 10.36
C ASN A 823 -24.73 28.07 9.38
N VAL A 824 -24.93 28.69 8.22
CA VAL A 824 -23.92 28.83 7.17
C VAL A 824 -23.41 30.28 7.16
N ASP A 825 -22.14 30.48 7.51
CA ASP A 825 -21.45 31.77 7.36
C ASP A 825 -21.14 32.07 5.88
N THR A 826 -20.68 33.29 5.58
CA THR A 826 -20.49 33.76 4.21
C THR A 826 -19.39 32.99 3.44
N GLU A 827 -18.32 32.58 4.11
CA GLU A 827 -17.21 31.81 3.52
C GLU A 827 -17.64 30.39 3.13
N LYS A 828 -18.53 29.78 3.93
CA LYS A 828 -19.14 28.48 3.61
C LYS A 828 -20.11 28.54 2.42
N ARG A 829 -20.74 29.68 2.13
CA ARG A 829 -21.70 29.78 1.00
C ARG A 829 -21.04 29.62 -0.35
N ASP A 830 -19.93 30.32 -0.59
CA ASP A 830 -19.21 30.26 -1.88
C ASP A 830 -18.58 28.89 -2.11
N THR A 831 -18.00 28.31 -1.05
CA THR A 831 -17.47 26.94 -1.06
C THR A 831 -18.58 25.93 -1.36
N MET A 832 -19.75 26.06 -0.73
CA MET A 832 -20.90 25.19 -0.95
C MET A 832 -21.42 25.25 -2.40
N SER A 833 -21.46 26.43 -3.02
CA SER A 833 -21.82 26.56 -4.43
C SER A 833 -20.82 25.90 -5.38
N ALA A 834 -19.52 25.95 -5.09
CA ALA A 834 -18.50 25.25 -5.87
C ALA A 834 -18.63 23.72 -5.71
N THR A 835 -18.78 23.24 -4.48
CA THR A 835 -18.95 21.81 -4.17
C THR A 835 -20.22 21.23 -4.81
N LEU A 836 -21.34 21.96 -4.83
CA LEU A 836 -22.58 21.48 -5.48
C LEU A 836 -22.40 21.19 -6.98
N ARG A 837 -21.58 21.98 -7.69
CA ARG A 837 -21.27 21.72 -9.10
C ARG A 837 -20.39 20.48 -9.28
N VAL A 838 -19.45 20.26 -8.37
CA VAL A 838 -18.63 19.03 -8.34
C VAL A 838 -19.51 17.82 -8.05
N ASP A 839 -20.37 17.91 -7.03
CA ASP A 839 -21.34 16.87 -6.67
C ASP A 839 -22.24 16.51 -7.86
N ALA A 840 -22.68 17.49 -8.65
CA ALA A 840 -23.47 17.26 -9.85
C ALA A 840 -22.69 16.49 -10.92
N ALA A 841 -21.43 16.87 -11.18
CA ALA A 841 -20.59 16.16 -12.13
C ALA A 841 -20.27 14.73 -11.66
N MET A 842 -20.01 14.54 -10.37
CA MET A 842 -19.76 13.22 -9.77
C MET A 842 -21.01 12.34 -9.76
N PHE A 843 -22.19 12.94 -9.55
CA PHE A 843 -23.48 12.24 -9.68
C PHE A 843 -23.64 11.66 -11.10
N ASP A 844 -23.30 12.43 -12.13
CA ASP A 844 -23.42 11.98 -13.52
C ASP A 844 -22.46 10.85 -13.88
N ILE A 845 -21.33 10.74 -13.18
CA ILE A 845 -20.36 9.66 -13.36
C ILE A 845 -20.77 8.40 -12.56
N TYR A 846 -21.12 8.58 -11.29
CA TYR A 846 -21.30 7.45 -10.36
C TYR A 846 -22.71 6.85 -10.33
N SER A 847 -23.76 7.64 -10.59
CA SER A 847 -25.13 7.10 -10.59
C SER A 847 -25.32 6.00 -11.64
N PRO A 848 -24.82 6.13 -12.89
CA PRO A 848 -24.88 5.04 -13.87
C PRO A 848 -24.13 3.78 -13.42
N ILE A 849 -22.96 3.92 -12.80
CA ILE A 849 -22.17 2.78 -12.27
C ILE A 849 -22.97 2.04 -11.19
N ASN A 850 -23.51 2.77 -10.21
CA ASN A 850 -24.24 2.18 -9.11
C ASN A 850 -25.57 1.54 -9.56
N LEU A 851 -26.31 2.20 -10.46
CA LEU A 851 -27.57 1.67 -11.01
C LEU A 851 -27.33 0.41 -11.82
N LEU A 852 -26.27 0.39 -12.65
CA LEU A 852 -25.89 -0.80 -13.42
C LEU A 852 -25.56 -1.95 -12.47
N ALA A 853 -24.70 -1.73 -11.47
CA ALA A 853 -24.37 -2.76 -10.49
C ALA A 853 -25.62 -3.28 -9.76
N ALA A 854 -26.52 -2.39 -9.34
CA ALA A 854 -27.76 -2.78 -8.65
C ALA A 854 -28.72 -3.58 -9.54
N GLU A 855 -28.81 -3.26 -10.84
CA GLU A 855 -29.57 -4.04 -11.83
C GLU A 855 -29.17 -5.52 -11.78
N TYR A 856 -27.86 -5.79 -11.83
CA TYR A 856 -27.33 -7.14 -11.81
C TYR A 856 -27.42 -7.81 -10.44
N LEU A 857 -27.04 -7.09 -9.38
CA LEU A 857 -26.93 -7.64 -8.03
C LEU A 857 -28.30 -7.90 -7.39
N PHE A 858 -29.35 -7.17 -7.76
CA PHE A 858 -30.66 -7.31 -7.10
C PHE A 858 -31.78 -7.78 -8.03
N ASP A 859 -31.42 -8.17 -9.26
CA ASP A 859 -32.35 -8.62 -10.29
C ASP A 859 -33.48 -7.61 -10.52
N LEU A 860 -33.06 -6.39 -10.85
CA LEU A 860 -33.96 -5.25 -11.03
C LEU A 860 -34.19 -5.02 -12.52
N THR A 861 -35.43 -4.73 -12.89
CA THR A 861 -35.69 -3.99 -14.12
C THR A 861 -35.40 -2.51 -13.84
N PRO A 862 -34.56 -1.82 -14.63
CA PRO A 862 -34.28 -0.40 -14.43
C PRO A 862 -35.59 0.40 -14.44
N PRO A 863 -35.90 1.16 -13.37
CA PRO A 863 -37.08 2.01 -13.37
C PRO A 863 -36.84 3.22 -14.28
N GLU A 864 -37.92 3.82 -14.79
CA GLU A 864 -37.82 5.14 -15.38
C GLU A 864 -37.56 6.18 -14.27
N ILE A 865 -36.57 7.04 -14.49
CA ILE A 865 -36.14 8.04 -13.52
C ILE A 865 -36.23 9.41 -14.16
N TYR A 866 -36.92 10.32 -13.49
CA TYR A 866 -37.18 11.68 -13.96
C TYR A 866 -36.73 12.71 -12.93
N ASN A 867 -35.94 13.69 -13.35
CA ASN A 867 -35.63 14.86 -12.54
C ASN A 867 -36.64 15.96 -12.85
N VAL A 868 -37.49 16.31 -11.89
CA VAL A 868 -38.57 17.30 -12.04
C VAL A 868 -38.04 18.73 -11.81
N SER A 869 -36.84 18.98 -12.32
CA SER A 869 -36.10 20.24 -12.22
C SER A 869 -35.56 20.57 -13.62
N PRO A 870 -36.32 21.26 -14.49
CA PRO A 870 -35.99 21.43 -15.92
C PRO A 870 -34.62 22.06 -16.21
N GLY A 871 -34.09 22.84 -15.26
CA GLY A 871 -32.77 23.50 -15.36
C GLY A 871 -31.67 22.81 -14.56
N SER A 872 -31.82 21.53 -14.21
CA SER A 872 -30.85 20.83 -13.37
C SER A 872 -29.46 20.74 -14.01
N ALA A 873 -28.43 20.81 -13.17
CA ALA A 873 -27.06 20.49 -13.56
C ALA A 873 -26.77 18.98 -13.64
N LEU A 874 -27.69 18.12 -13.18
CA LEU A 874 -27.59 16.65 -13.28
C LEU A 874 -28.01 16.20 -14.68
N LYS A 875 -27.05 15.79 -15.52
CA LYS A 875 -27.27 15.50 -16.95
C LYS A 875 -27.51 14.03 -17.26
N SER A 876 -27.21 13.14 -16.33
CA SER A 876 -27.39 11.69 -16.48
C SER A 876 -28.84 11.22 -16.43
N ILE A 877 -29.79 12.10 -16.06
CA ILE A 877 -31.20 11.80 -15.89
C ILE A 877 -32.05 12.78 -16.71
N THR A 878 -33.11 12.26 -17.33
CA THR A 878 -34.08 13.06 -18.08
C THR A 878 -34.74 14.12 -17.19
N CYS A 879 -34.61 15.39 -17.56
CA CYS A 879 -35.23 16.51 -16.86
C CYS A 879 -36.62 16.83 -17.44
N ILE A 880 -37.61 16.99 -16.57
CA ILE A 880 -39.01 17.31 -16.91
C ILE A 880 -39.55 18.40 -15.97
N ASP A 881 -40.68 19.00 -16.30
CA ASP A 881 -41.40 19.91 -15.41
C ASP A 881 -42.50 19.21 -14.59
N TYR A 882 -43.11 19.96 -13.67
CA TYR A 882 -44.16 19.45 -12.77
C TYR A 882 -45.43 19.01 -13.52
N ALA A 883 -45.77 19.66 -14.63
CA ALA A 883 -46.95 19.29 -15.41
C ALA A 883 -46.72 17.96 -16.13
N GLN A 884 -45.55 17.79 -16.76
CA GLN A 884 -45.12 16.54 -17.37
C GLN A 884 -45.06 15.39 -16.36
N ALA A 885 -44.52 15.64 -15.17
CA ALA A 885 -44.48 14.64 -14.10
C ALA A 885 -45.89 14.22 -13.67
N PHE A 886 -46.80 15.18 -13.53
CA PHE A 886 -48.21 14.91 -13.21
C PHE A 886 -48.89 14.09 -14.31
N ASP A 887 -48.72 14.47 -15.58
CA ASP A 887 -49.32 13.77 -16.72
C ASP A 887 -48.82 12.33 -16.83
N LEU A 888 -47.51 12.11 -16.65
CA LEU A 888 -46.93 10.76 -16.59
C LEU A 888 -47.53 9.91 -15.47
N MET A 889 -47.78 10.50 -14.30
CA MET A 889 -48.41 9.78 -13.19
C MET A 889 -49.90 9.50 -13.41
N ALA A 890 -50.59 10.39 -14.14
CA ALA A 890 -52.00 10.28 -14.49
C ALA A 890 -52.26 9.27 -15.64
N ASP A 891 -51.33 9.11 -16.58
CA ASP A 891 -51.36 8.06 -17.60
C ASP A 891 -51.08 6.69 -16.94
N GLN A 892 -52.17 5.98 -16.60
CA GLN A 892 -52.15 4.66 -15.95
C GLN A 892 -52.03 3.49 -16.91
#